data_AF-A0A848GND3-F1
#
_entry.id   AF-A0A848GND3-F1
#
_cell.length_a   1.000
_cell.length_b   1.000
_cell.length_c   1.000
_cell.angle_alpha   90.00
_cell.angle_beta   90.00
_cell.angle_gamma   90.00
#
_symmetry.space_group_name_H-M   'P 1'
#
loop_
_entity.id
_entity.type
_entity.pdbx_description
1 polymer ?
#
loop_
_entity_poly.entity_id
_entity_poly.type
_entity_poly.pdbx_seq_one_letter_code
_entity_poly.pdbx_strand_id
1 'polypeptide(L)'
;MKKLQGLPFLRGALLRYVRKVSVLLSFFLLMATLAATAQEEEAAARGVLSRKVSYKATNAPLSRVLKDLRKKLDIRFTYNSELISRQPAVTVTVEQGSLETLLKQLLKNTSLHFSVDMGGITIYEDKTVNIAPADVKVTGVVVRGQVTDPKGEPLGGVSIKGLESKEMTVTRADGIFMIVAKPNEQISMMLLGMKPLVYRANPKETDIMRFKMDTIARDIQEVVVNGYQKIDPRLSTGSYYKLKAADIIEPGQPSVDRMLQGKVPGMMVINNSGSVNAKPNMRIRGTSTLMGNTQPLWVIDGMIRPDPVDVSNALLNNLMSPGSSANFELMGNAIGGLNPYDIESITFLKDAAATAIYGTRAANGVIVVTTKRGKEGPMQVSYNANFSFQARPSYNNMKLMNSRERVMFSKQMQEDHVLYNEQYAGLDEELTYEGLLRALYARHITEAEFKERVAAIETRNTDWFKVLFRNQLSMQHSLSLSGGNAKTVYYASASYSGNNGAAKQDANKIYSASFNLRSQVTRRLSLDVSLQSSHRNATGYFQGVNPLTYAIQTSRVFSPDDYYPMQATSTTSPNVPLKFYGTPIRMNILNEIAHSENTSTQNSTSLNLNLDYKIGKGLIFRNTSNVITDGADGFAAADEQTFFISSTRGWSYGDKPEGQKINSSSLPYGGMAYMQNQQSLIWGLRNSLDYTKSFFAERDQFNVSLGNEIRSAKYNGNIITEPGYFPDRGKTFSPADRSRKELSEHLINSGLDNSVSYYGTVAYSLMNRYIFSATVRSDGSNRFGQFSNSRFLPNFSFSGRWNAAMESWFPATTLLTDWQVRASYGTQGNVVTAVGPNLIATYASPDQRDGLTGLPVLRIKSLPYPDLRWEKTYQWNIGTNFALFDNRFRVDMSVYGKKSVDVLDNVPIPYEYGMDIMYRNGSTLYNAGWDLLVDINAIRRKNTQLSFTVTTGKVVNRVADGVFQGDFFSYLTGSGRLTGKPVSSFYSYQYTGLNPATGVPMIGKLDRKVPSNNPDDLLVYSGQLFPVITGSIQPMFRYKSFSLSALFYVSLGSSKRMNDPFRSSKLLSNGVPAPNTNVPTDYLNRWRKPGDEQYTDFPVLRDLGTEDQLRIPYAYPATAGINNQNLSVDPYAAYKFSDLRTVTNNNYLRCNAIRLGYGIPASRLAKTGVKNLSLAAGVNNVFTIANRKLQGQDPEIDGVGTSALPLSRQYTLSVNASF
;
A
#
# COMPACT_ATOMS: atom_id res chain seq x y z
N MET A 1 28.67 -23.03 -30.05
CA MET A 1 30.10 -22.66 -29.85
C MET A 1 30.90 -23.60 -30.73
N LYS A 2 31.70 -23.26 -31.75
CA LYS A 2 32.41 -22.07 -32.25
C LYS A 2 32.01 -21.94 -33.74
N LYS A 3 31.63 -20.81 -34.33
CA LYS A 3 32.37 -19.57 -34.55
C LYS A 3 31.35 -18.42 -34.67
N LEU A 4 31.58 -17.38 -33.87
CA LEU A 4 31.00 -16.04 -33.97
C LEU A 4 31.94 -15.21 -34.86
N GLN A 5 31.42 -14.38 -35.78
CA GLN A 5 31.96 -13.04 -36.10
C GLN A 5 30.84 -12.14 -36.68
N GLY A 6 30.65 -10.94 -36.10
CA GLY A 6 29.91 -9.80 -36.68
C GLY A 6 28.64 -9.35 -35.94
N LEU A 7 28.72 -8.35 -35.05
CA LEU A 7 27.70 -7.93 -34.07
C LEU A 7 27.28 -6.46 -34.22
N PRO A 8 25.98 -6.12 -34.05
CA PRO A 8 25.46 -5.66 -32.75
C PRO A 8 24.04 -6.18 -32.33
N PHE A 9 23.49 -7.19 -33.02
CA PHE A 9 22.12 -7.73 -32.77
C PHE A 9 21.94 -8.57 -31.48
N LEU A 10 22.97 -8.72 -30.63
CA LEU A 10 22.90 -9.61 -29.44
C LEU A 10 22.11 -9.06 -28.24
N ARG A 11 21.55 -7.84 -28.26
CA ARG A 11 20.74 -7.35 -27.12
C ARG A 11 19.32 -7.92 -27.06
N GLY A 12 18.69 -8.22 -28.20
CA GLY A 12 17.28 -8.66 -28.22
C GLY A 12 17.07 -10.13 -27.84
N ALA A 13 18.05 -11.00 -28.13
CA ALA A 13 17.91 -12.45 -27.91
C ALA A 13 18.36 -12.90 -26.51
N LEU A 14 19.36 -12.23 -25.92
CA LEU A 14 19.87 -12.58 -24.58
C LEU A 14 18.84 -12.28 -23.47
N LEU A 15 18.05 -11.22 -23.62
CA LEU A 15 16.92 -10.88 -22.74
C LEU A 15 15.77 -11.90 -22.82
N ARG A 16 15.53 -12.51 -24.00
CA ARG A 16 14.55 -13.59 -24.17
C ARG A 16 15.05 -14.93 -23.58
N TYR A 17 16.36 -15.15 -23.51
CA TYR A 17 16.94 -16.35 -22.90
C TYR A 17 17.03 -16.26 -21.37
N VAL A 18 17.38 -15.09 -20.79
CA VAL A 18 17.41 -14.94 -19.33
C VAL A 18 16.02 -15.10 -18.72
N ARG A 19 14.95 -14.56 -19.34
CA ARG A 19 13.56 -14.79 -18.90
C ARG A 19 13.10 -16.25 -19.03
N LYS A 20 13.56 -16.99 -20.05
CA LYS A 20 13.25 -18.43 -20.21
C LYS A 20 14.05 -19.30 -19.24
N VAL A 21 15.28 -18.95 -18.90
CA VAL A 21 16.12 -19.65 -17.91
C VAL A 21 15.59 -19.46 -16.49
N SER A 22 15.03 -18.30 -16.13
CA SER A 22 14.39 -18.11 -14.81
C SER A 22 13.15 -18.99 -14.64
N VAL A 23 12.33 -19.12 -15.69
CA VAL A 23 11.10 -19.95 -15.66
C VAL A 23 11.44 -21.43 -15.67
N LEU A 24 12.44 -21.87 -16.45
CA LEU A 24 12.86 -23.28 -16.52
C LEU A 24 13.65 -23.76 -15.29
N LEU A 25 14.48 -22.90 -14.68
CA LEU A 25 15.18 -23.25 -13.43
C LEU A 25 14.21 -23.31 -12.23
N SER A 26 13.17 -22.44 -12.23
CA SER A 26 12.05 -22.53 -11.28
C SER A 26 11.25 -23.81 -11.49
N PHE A 27 11.03 -24.21 -12.75
CA PHE A 27 10.38 -25.48 -13.13
C PHE A 27 11.21 -26.71 -12.69
N PHE A 28 12.55 -26.63 -12.74
CA PHE A 28 13.45 -27.73 -12.37
C PHE A 28 13.62 -27.87 -10.85
N LEU A 29 13.62 -26.77 -10.10
CA LEU A 29 13.66 -26.80 -8.63
C LEU A 29 12.31 -27.18 -8.02
N LEU A 30 11.18 -26.77 -8.62
CA LEU A 30 9.83 -27.19 -8.19
C LEU A 30 9.59 -28.69 -8.42
N MET A 31 10.09 -29.23 -9.55
CA MET A 31 10.05 -30.67 -9.87
C MET A 31 10.99 -31.50 -8.98
N ALA A 32 12.18 -30.98 -8.63
CA ALA A 32 13.11 -31.66 -7.73
C ALA A 32 12.60 -31.73 -6.27
N THR A 33 11.70 -30.83 -5.85
CA THR A 33 11.17 -30.80 -4.47
C THR A 33 9.83 -31.51 -4.24
N LEU A 34 9.06 -31.86 -5.27
CA LEU A 34 7.72 -32.45 -5.10
C LEU A 34 7.54 -33.86 -5.68
N ALA A 35 8.42 -34.34 -6.57
CA ALA A 35 8.26 -35.65 -7.21
C ALA A 35 9.05 -36.80 -6.56
N ALA A 36 10.06 -36.55 -5.71
CA ALA A 36 10.97 -37.60 -5.26
C ALA A 36 10.90 -37.97 -3.77
N THR A 37 10.03 -37.33 -2.98
CA THR A 37 9.82 -37.73 -1.57
C THR A 37 8.35 -37.66 -1.22
N ALA A 38 7.76 -38.82 -0.92
CA ALA A 38 6.42 -39.04 -0.35
C ALA A 38 5.27 -39.40 -1.30
N GLN A 39 5.54 -40.11 -2.41
CA GLN A 39 4.51 -40.86 -3.12
C GLN A 39 5.01 -42.23 -3.60
N GLU A 40 5.62 -43.01 -2.70
CA GLU A 40 5.92 -44.43 -2.99
C GLU A 40 5.99 -45.34 -1.74
N GLU A 41 5.53 -44.90 -0.56
CA GLU A 41 5.61 -45.75 0.65
C GLU A 41 4.34 -46.59 0.92
N GLU A 42 3.19 -46.24 0.36
CA GLU A 42 1.95 -47.03 0.59
C GLU A 42 1.77 -48.19 -0.41
N ALA A 43 2.40 -48.11 -1.59
CA ALA A 43 2.43 -49.22 -2.56
C ALA A 43 3.49 -50.29 -2.24
N ALA A 44 4.58 -49.92 -1.54
CA ALA A 44 5.67 -50.84 -1.20
C ALA A 44 5.30 -51.86 -0.10
N ALA A 45 4.37 -51.52 0.80
CA ALA A 45 4.01 -52.38 1.95
C ALA A 45 3.33 -53.71 1.54
N ARG A 46 2.63 -53.76 0.39
CA ARG A 46 2.03 -55.00 -0.14
C ARG A 46 2.96 -55.82 -1.05
N GLY A 47 4.07 -55.24 -1.52
CA GLY A 47 5.04 -55.91 -2.40
C GLY A 47 6.11 -56.75 -1.69
N VAL A 48 6.43 -56.43 -0.43
CA VAL A 48 7.53 -57.10 0.31
C VAL A 48 7.19 -58.56 0.66
N LEU A 49 5.96 -58.83 1.10
CA LEU A 49 5.52 -60.17 1.51
C LEU A 49 5.30 -61.14 0.34
N SER A 50 4.98 -60.62 -0.85
CA SER A 50 4.72 -61.41 -2.06
C SER A 50 5.98 -61.76 -2.86
N ARG A 51 7.17 -61.24 -2.49
CA ARG A 51 8.45 -61.57 -3.14
C ARG A 51 8.73 -63.07 -3.07
N LYS A 52 9.08 -63.65 -4.22
CA LYS A 52 9.40 -65.07 -4.36
C LYS A 52 10.81 -65.35 -3.86
N VAL A 53 10.97 -66.35 -3.01
CA VAL A 53 12.25 -66.76 -2.44
C VAL A 53 12.38 -68.28 -2.46
N SER A 54 13.55 -68.76 -2.91
CA SER A 54 14.00 -70.13 -2.67
C SER A 54 15.08 -70.12 -1.59
N TYR A 55 14.81 -70.73 -0.44
CA TYR A 55 15.72 -70.75 0.71
C TYR A 55 15.65 -72.10 1.43
N LYS A 56 16.83 -72.66 1.73
CA LYS A 56 17.00 -73.91 2.45
C LYS A 56 17.94 -73.69 3.63
N ALA A 57 17.48 -74.02 4.83
CA ALA A 57 18.29 -74.04 6.04
C ALA A 57 17.97 -75.31 6.82
N THR A 58 19.00 -75.97 7.34
CA THR A 58 18.86 -77.18 8.16
C THR A 58 19.52 -76.91 9.51
N ASN A 59 18.73 -77.00 10.59
CA ASN A 59 19.16 -76.79 11.97
C ASN A 59 19.97 -75.49 12.18
N ALA A 60 19.52 -74.38 11.57
CA ALA A 60 20.23 -73.11 11.63
C ALA A 60 19.59 -72.16 12.67
N PRO A 61 20.37 -71.36 13.43
CA PRO A 61 19.81 -70.36 14.33
C PRO A 61 18.92 -69.36 13.57
N LEU A 62 17.73 -69.04 14.11
CA LEU A 62 16.79 -68.12 13.47
C LEU A 62 17.42 -66.75 13.19
N SER A 63 18.31 -66.27 14.07
CA SER A 63 19.06 -65.03 13.87
C SER A 63 19.97 -65.05 12.63
N ARG A 64 20.56 -66.22 12.30
CA ARG A 64 21.37 -66.41 11.09
C ARG A 64 20.47 -66.44 9.86
N VAL A 65 19.36 -67.17 9.91
CA VAL A 65 18.39 -67.26 8.81
C VAL A 65 17.81 -65.88 8.45
N LEU A 66 17.43 -65.07 9.45
CA LEU A 66 16.93 -63.71 9.22
C LEU A 66 18.01 -62.77 8.64
N LYS A 67 19.29 -62.95 9.02
CA LYS A 67 20.42 -62.21 8.44
C LYS A 67 20.67 -62.64 6.99
N ASP A 68 20.58 -63.92 6.69
CA ASP A 68 20.74 -64.45 5.33
C ASP A 68 19.61 -63.95 4.41
N LEU A 69 18.37 -63.96 4.90
CA LEU A 69 17.22 -63.42 4.17
C LEU A 69 17.32 -61.91 3.95
N ARG A 70 17.78 -61.16 4.96
CA ARG A 70 18.10 -59.73 4.82
C ARG A 70 19.08 -59.49 3.68
N LYS A 71 20.15 -60.27 3.58
CA LYS A 71 21.17 -60.14 2.53
C LYS A 71 20.65 -60.59 1.16
N LYS A 72 19.92 -61.72 1.10
CA LYS A 72 19.48 -62.34 -0.16
C LYS A 72 18.33 -61.58 -0.83
N LEU A 73 17.47 -60.93 -0.04
CA LEU A 73 16.27 -60.27 -0.55
C LEU A 73 16.34 -58.74 -0.50
N ASP A 74 17.41 -58.18 0.07
CA ASP A 74 17.58 -56.74 0.33
C ASP A 74 16.38 -56.11 1.06
N ILE A 75 16.01 -56.70 2.20
CA ILE A 75 14.86 -56.27 3.03
C ILE A 75 15.33 -56.04 4.46
N ARG A 76 14.81 -54.99 5.11
CA ARG A 76 15.09 -54.67 6.51
C ARG A 76 14.23 -55.54 7.43
N PHE A 77 14.88 -56.27 8.35
CA PHE A 77 14.24 -56.92 9.49
C PHE A 77 14.53 -56.15 10.78
N THR A 78 13.48 -55.87 11.56
CA THR A 78 13.57 -55.25 12.89
C THR A 78 13.02 -56.24 13.92
N TYR A 79 13.80 -56.57 14.95
CA TYR A 79 13.40 -57.52 15.99
C TYR A 79 14.24 -57.31 17.26
N ASN A 80 13.73 -57.76 18.40
CA ASN A 80 14.53 -57.88 19.62
C ASN A 80 15.49 -59.08 19.46
N SER A 81 16.80 -58.83 19.50
CA SER A 81 17.82 -59.87 19.31
C SER A 81 17.76 -60.97 20.37
N GLU A 82 17.35 -60.62 21.59
CA GLU A 82 17.24 -61.57 22.70
C GLU A 82 16.05 -62.51 22.53
N LEU A 83 14.92 -62.01 21.99
CA LEU A 83 13.75 -62.83 21.67
C LEU A 83 14.05 -63.83 20.53
N ILE A 84 14.80 -63.40 19.52
CA ILE A 84 15.19 -64.26 18.40
C ILE A 84 16.26 -65.29 18.81
N SER A 85 17.22 -64.92 19.67
CA SER A 85 18.28 -65.84 20.10
C SER A 85 17.79 -66.95 21.03
N ARG A 86 16.65 -66.75 21.70
CA ARG A 86 16.02 -67.76 22.57
C ARG A 86 15.17 -68.78 21.80
N GLN A 87 14.92 -68.57 20.51
CA GLN A 87 14.15 -69.51 19.70
C GLN A 87 15.01 -70.72 19.28
N PRO A 88 14.43 -71.92 19.17
CA PRO A 88 15.13 -73.09 18.69
C PRO A 88 15.64 -72.89 17.25
N ALA A 89 16.67 -73.64 16.87
CA ALA A 89 17.16 -73.65 15.50
C ALA A 89 16.06 -74.13 14.55
N VAL A 90 16.01 -73.52 13.36
CA VAL A 90 14.95 -73.74 12.38
C VAL A 90 15.48 -74.54 11.20
N THR A 91 14.65 -75.48 10.73
CA THR A 91 14.86 -76.21 9.48
C THR A 91 13.72 -75.83 8.54
N VAL A 92 14.03 -75.26 7.39
CA VAL A 92 13.04 -74.85 6.39
C VAL A 92 13.57 -75.07 4.98
N THR A 93 12.71 -75.55 4.08
CA THR A 93 13.00 -75.65 2.65
C THR A 93 11.80 -75.07 1.91
N VAL A 94 12.02 -73.96 1.22
CA VAL A 94 11.02 -73.33 0.35
C VAL A 94 11.65 -73.13 -1.01
N GLU A 95 10.95 -73.56 -2.06
CA GLU A 95 11.33 -73.33 -3.46
C GLU A 95 10.24 -72.50 -4.14
N GLN A 96 10.61 -71.31 -4.63
CA GLN A 96 9.70 -70.33 -5.24
C GLN A 96 8.43 -70.00 -4.42
N GLY A 97 8.52 -70.04 -3.09
CA GLY A 97 7.46 -69.60 -2.18
C GLY A 97 7.48 -68.09 -1.95
N SER A 98 6.37 -67.53 -1.48
CA SER A 98 6.35 -66.11 -1.06
C SER A 98 7.13 -65.93 0.25
N LEU A 99 7.70 -64.74 0.47
CA LEU A 99 8.37 -64.39 1.72
C LEU A 99 7.42 -64.54 2.92
N GLU A 100 6.14 -64.23 2.74
CA GLU A 100 5.11 -64.46 3.77
C GLU A 100 5.01 -65.93 4.17
N THR A 101 4.99 -66.84 3.18
CA THR A 101 4.95 -68.29 3.42
C THR A 101 6.19 -68.76 4.16
N LEU A 102 7.37 -68.27 3.77
CA LEU A 102 8.63 -68.61 4.41
C LEU A 102 8.66 -68.11 5.87
N LEU A 103 8.24 -66.87 6.14
CA LEU A 103 8.21 -66.31 7.49
C LEU A 103 7.18 -67.02 8.39
N LYS A 104 6.00 -67.36 7.86
CA LYS A 104 5.01 -68.18 8.57
C LYS A 104 5.56 -69.56 8.92
N GLN A 105 6.35 -70.19 8.04
CA GLN A 105 7.01 -71.46 8.35
C GLN A 105 8.13 -71.32 9.38
N LEU A 106 8.95 -70.27 9.27
CA LEU A 106 10.04 -69.98 10.21
C LEU A 106 9.55 -69.71 11.63
N LEU A 107 8.40 -69.05 11.77
CA LEU A 107 7.82 -68.68 13.06
C LEU A 107 6.74 -69.65 13.57
N LYS A 108 6.40 -70.70 12.80
CA LYS A 108 5.27 -71.60 13.08
C LYS A 108 5.28 -72.23 14.48
N ASN A 109 6.47 -72.50 15.00
CA ASN A 109 6.68 -73.14 16.30
C ASN A 109 7.26 -72.16 17.34
N THR A 110 7.04 -70.85 17.16
CA THR A 110 7.49 -69.79 18.06
C THR A 110 6.29 -68.95 18.52
N SER A 111 6.43 -68.24 19.62
CA SER A 111 5.46 -67.21 20.08
C SER A 111 5.55 -65.90 19.30
N LEU A 112 6.35 -65.87 18.22
CA LEU A 112 6.67 -64.68 17.47
C LEU A 112 5.75 -64.51 16.25
N HIS A 113 5.31 -63.28 16.04
CA HIS A 113 4.52 -62.82 14.92
C HIS A 113 5.31 -61.75 14.15
N PHE A 114 4.89 -61.48 12.92
CA PHE A 114 5.50 -60.43 12.11
C PHE A 114 4.45 -59.45 11.57
N SER A 115 4.85 -58.19 11.41
CA SER A 115 4.09 -57.16 10.73
C SER A 115 4.99 -56.41 9.74
N VAL A 116 4.39 -55.80 8.73
CA VAL A 116 5.09 -54.92 7.78
C VAL A 116 4.90 -53.49 8.27
N ASP A 117 6.00 -52.79 8.52
CA ASP A 117 5.99 -51.39 8.93
C ASP A 117 7.16 -50.65 8.27
N MET A 118 6.90 -49.42 7.78
CA MET A 118 7.88 -48.56 7.09
C MET A 118 8.73 -49.29 6.02
N GLY A 119 8.10 -50.11 5.17
CA GLY A 119 8.78 -50.83 4.08
C GLY A 119 9.70 -51.98 4.50
N GLY A 120 9.71 -52.38 5.77
CA GLY A 120 10.45 -53.53 6.31
C GLY A 120 9.56 -54.50 7.11
N ILE A 121 10.15 -55.56 7.65
CA ILE A 121 9.44 -56.57 8.46
C ILE A 121 9.86 -56.46 9.93
N THR A 122 8.89 -56.30 10.81
CA THR A 122 9.09 -56.27 12.27
C THR A 122 8.60 -57.59 12.88
N ILE A 123 9.44 -58.25 13.68
CA ILE A 123 9.09 -59.50 14.40
C ILE A 123 8.93 -59.19 15.89
N TYR A 124 7.81 -59.59 16.48
CA TYR A 124 7.41 -59.33 17.86
C TYR A 124 6.75 -60.57 18.50
N GLU A 125 6.64 -60.64 19.82
CA GLU A 125 5.97 -61.73 20.55
C GLU A 125 4.56 -61.29 20.99
N ASP A 126 3.53 -62.11 20.76
CA ASP A 126 2.17 -61.82 21.25
C ASP A 126 2.08 -62.18 22.74
N LYS A 127 1.77 -61.22 23.60
CA LYS A 127 1.51 -61.50 25.02
C LYS A 127 0.07 -61.99 25.17
N THR A 128 -0.17 -63.28 24.96
CA THR A 128 -1.37 -63.92 25.52
C THR A 128 -1.17 -64.12 27.02
N VAL A 129 -1.81 -63.26 27.80
CA VAL A 129 -1.80 -63.38 29.26
C VAL A 129 -2.85 -64.43 29.66
N ASN A 130 -2.43 -65.69 29.76
CA ASN A 130 -3.13 -66.70 30.54
C ASN A 130 -2.82 -66.44 32.03
N ILE A 131 -3.81 -65.97 32.79
CA ILE A 131 -3.69 -65.80 34.25
C ILE A 131 -4.26 -67.05 34.92
N ALA A 132 -3.37 -67.97 35.32
CA ALA A 132 -3.63 -68.82 36.47
C ALA A 132 -3.34 -68.00 37.75
N PRO A 133 -4.16 -68.12 38.81
CA PRO A 133 -4.03 -67.26 39.98
C PRO A 133 -2.83 -67.68 40.82
N ALA A 134 -1.86 -66.78 40.97
CA ALA A 134 -0.86 -66.84 42.01
C ALA A 134 -0.96 -65.56 42.84
N ASP A 135 -1.22 -65.76 44.13
CA ASP A 135 -1.32 -64.73 45.16
C ASP A 135 -0.11 -63.79 45.16
N VAL A 136 -0.33 -62.56 44.71
CA VAL A 136 0.53 -61.42 45.03
C VAL A 136 -0.38 -60.30 45.51
N LYS A 137 -0.35 -60.03 46.82
CA LYS A 137 -0.91 -58.81 47.41
C LYS A 137 -0.18 -57.59 46.83
N VAL A 138 -0.75 -57.00 45.77
CA VAL A 138 -0.38 -55.66 45.31
C VAL A 138 -1.23 -54.65 46.09
N THR A 139 -0.59 -53.88 46.96
CA THR A 139 -1.17 -52.71 47.61
C THR A 139 -1.24 -51.53 46.63
N GLY A 140 -2.04 -51.67 45.58
CA GLY A 140 -2.34 -50.61 44.61
C GLY A 140 -3.68 -49.94 44.91
N VAL A 141 -3.76 -48.62 44.73
CA VAL A 141 -5.03 -47.87 44.78
C VAL A 141 -5.61 -47.83 43.37
N VAL A 142 -6.81 -48.37 43.20
CA VAL A 142 -7.53 -48.31 41.91
C VAL A 142 -8.24 -46.96 41.81
N VAL A 143 -7.77 -46.10 40.92
CA VAL A 143 -8.41 -44.82 40.63
C VAL A 143 -9.34 -44.99 39.43
N ARG A 144 -10.64 -44.76 39.66
CA ARG A 144 -11.69 -44.77 38.63
C ARG A 144 -12.18 -43.35 38.41
N GLY A 145 -12.27 -42.91 37.16
CA GLY A 145 -12.74 -41.56 36.91
C GLY A 145 -13.34 -41.33 35.54
N GLN A 146 -14.07 -40.23 35.41
CA GLN A 146 -14.61 -39.71 34.16
C GLN A 146 -14.07 -38.31 33.92
N VAL A 147 -13.46 -38.09 32.76
CA VAL A 147 -12.91 -36.80 32.35
C VAL A 147 -13.90 -36.06 31.46
N THR A 148 -14.17 -34.79 31.77
CA THR A 148 -15.12 -33.92 31.04
C THR A 148 -14.50 -32.57 30.71
N ASP A 149 -15.07 -31.90 29.71
CA ASP A 149 -14.70 -30.53 29.32
C ASP A 149 -15.35 -29.48 30.26
N PRO A 150 -15.07 -28.17 30.09
CA PRO A 150 -15.65 -27.14 30.93
C PRO A 150 -17.20 -27.06 30.92
N LYS A 151 -17.82 -27.61 29.87
CA LYS A 151 -19.26 -27.64 29.61
C LYS A 151 -19.91 -28.95 30.10
N GLY A 152 -19.14 -29.90 30.60
CA GLY A 152 -19.62 -31.18 31.12
C GLY A 152 -19.70 -32.29 30.08
N GLU A 153 -19.20 -32.08 28.86
CA GLU A 153 -19.17 -33.11 27.81
C GLU A 153 -18.00 -34.09 28.06
N PRO A 154 -18.19 -35.41 27.90
CA PRO A 154 -17.14 -36.40 28.13
C PRO A 154 -15.97 -36.26 27.14
N LEU A 155 -14.74 -36.38 27.65
CA LEU A 155 -13.52 -36.28 26.87
C LEU A 155 -12.87 -37.65 26.67
N GLY A 156 -13.04 -38.22 25.46
CA GLY A 156 -12.30 -39.41 25.03
C GLY A 156 -10.89 -39.09 24.51
N GLY A 157 -9.94 -40.00 24.71
CA GLY A 157 -8.56 -39.85 24.24
C GLY A 157 -7.63 -39.08 25.18
N VAL A 158 -8.05 -38.80 26.43
CA VAL A 158 -7.19 -38.18 27.46
C VAL A 158 -6.18 -39.22 27.93
N SER A 159 -4.89 -38.91 27.81
CA SER A 159 -3.80 -39.75 28.31
C SER A 159 -3.67 -39.58 29.82
N ILE A 160 -3.72 -40.69 30.56
CA ILE A 160 -3.67 -40.71 32.02
C ILE A 160 -2.47 -41.55 32.44
N LYS A 161 -1.60 -40.97 33.25
CA LYS A 161 -0.30 -41.57 33.61
C LYS A 161 -0.02 -41.41 35.08
N GLY A 162 0.28 -42.52 35.76
CA GLY A 162 0.91 -42.51 37.07
C GLY A 162 2.38 -42.08 36.94
N LEU A 163 2.80 -41.05 37.67
CA LEU A 163 4.16 -40.51 37.57
C LEU A 163 5.23 -41.44 38.19
N GLU A 164 4.86 -42.25 39.18
CA GLU A 164 5.77 -43.13 39.93
C GLU A 164 5.63 -44.60 39.52
N SER A 165 4.40 -45.11 39.43
CA SER A 165 4.08 -46.45 38.93
C SER A 165 4.39 -46.59 37.45
N LYS A 166 4.38 -45.48 36.70
CA LYS A 166 4.51 -45.41 35.24
C LYS A 166 3.36 -46.11 34.49
N GLU A 167 2.31 -46.50 35.20
CA GLU A 167 1.11 -47.04 34.60
C GLU A 167 0.44 -45.99 33.71
N MET A 168 -0.13 -46.42 32.59
CA MET A 168 -0.76 -45.53 31.63
C MET A 168 -2.07 -46.12 31.13
N THR A 169 -3.08 -45.26 31.00
CA THR A 169 -4.37 -45.59 30.41
C THR A 169 -4.86 -44.40 29.58
N VAL A 170 -5.91 -44.60 28.80
CA VAL A 170 -6.54 -43.55 27.99
C VAL A 170 -8.04 -43.58 28.24
N THR A 171 -8.68 -42.42 28.32
CA THR A 171 -10.14 -42.36 28.46
C THR A 171 -10.86 -42.90 27.23
N ARG A 172 -11.93 -43.66 27.46
CA ARG A 172 -12.85 -44.14 26.41
C ARG A 172 -13.71 -42.98 25.88
N ALA A 173 -14.52 -43.25 24.84
CA ALA A 173 -15.38 -42.23 24.22
C ALA A 173 -16.38 -41.56 25.18
N ASP A 174 -16.75 -42.24 26.27
CA ASP A 174 -17.60 -41.76 27.36
C ASP A 174 -16.81 -40.99 28.46
N GLY A 175 -15.51 -40.78 28.25
CA GLY A 175 -14.61 -40.08 29.16
C GLY A 175 -14.11 -40.93 30.34
N ILE A 176 -14.50 -42.20 30.45
CA ILE A 176 -14.20 -43.06 31.62
C ILE A 176 -12.81 -43.69 31.50
N PHE A 177 -12.11 -43.79 32.62
CA PHE A 177 -10.83 -44.49 32.76
C PHE A 177 -10.71 -45.25 34.09
N MET A 178 -9.76 -46.19 34.11
CA MET A 178 -9.30 -46.88 35.32
C MET A 178 -7.78 -47.03 35.25
N ILE A 179 -7.09 -46.70 36.34
CA ILE A 179 -5.64 -46.87 36.49
C ILE A 179 -5.33 -47.38 37.90
N VAL A 180 -4.35 -48.28 38.01
CA VAL A 180 -3.83 -48.75 39.30
C VAL A 180 -2.59 -47.92 39.63
N ALA A 181 -2.68 -47.08 40.66
CA ALA A 181 -1.60 -46.20 41.09
C ALA A 181 -1.08 -46.64 42.48
N LYS A 182 0.13 -46.23 42.85
CA LYS A 182 0.63 -46.38 44.22
C LYS A 182 -0.16 -45.47 45.17
N PRO A 183 -0.28 -45.81 46.47
CA PRO A 183 -0.89 -44.92 47.46
C PRO A 183 -0.23 -43.54 47.46
N ASN A 184 -1.03 -42.47 47.37
CA ASN A 184 -0.59 -41.06 47.32
C ASN A 184 0.24 -40.64 46.09
N GLU A 185 0.27 -41.46 45.03
CA GLU A 185 0.94 -41.14 43.77
C GLU A 185 0.23 -40.02 43.00
N GLN A 186 1.00 -39.18 42.30
CA GLN A 186 0.44 -38.23 41.34
C GLN A 186 0.11 -38.89 39.99
N ILE A 187 -1.14 -38.71 39.56
CA ILE A 187 -1.69 -39.11 38.28
C ILE A 187 -1.83 -37.86 37.42
N SER A 188 -1.14 -37.84 36.28
CA SER A 188 -1.19 -36.77 35.29
C SER A 188 -2.17 -37.12 34.18
N MET A 189 -3.10 -36.21 33.88
CA MET A 189 -4.06 -36.30 32.78
C MET A 189 -3.74 -35.24 31.73
N MET A 190 -3.56 -35.66 30.48
CA MET A 190 -3.16 -34.79 29.37
C MET A 190 -4.00 -35.06 28.11
N LEU A 191 -4.51 -33.99 27.52
CA LEU A 191 -5.17 -34.00 26.21
C LEU A 191 -4.73 -32.77 25.43
N LEU A 192 -4.43 -32.94 24.14
CA LEU A 192 -4.00 -31.83 23.28
C LEU A 192 -5.09 -30.74 23.24
N GLY A 193 -4.76 -29.52 23.66
CA GLY A 193 -5.71 -28.40 23.76
C GLY A 193 -6.34 -28.20 25.14
N MET A 194 -6.02 -29.01 26.15
CA MET A 194 -6.51 -28.91 27.53
C MET A 194 -5.35 -28.71 28.53
N LYS A 195 -5.59 -27.97 29.63
CA LYS A 195 -4.60 -27.75 30.69
C LYS A 195 -4.31 -29.11 31.35
N PRO A 196 -3.03 -29.48 31.57
CA PRO A 196 -2.71 -30.71 32.29
C PRO A 196 -3.35 -30.68 33.68
N LEU A 197 -4.03 -31.76 34.05
CA LEU A 197 -4.63 -31.93 35.37
C LEU A 197 -3.83 -32.98 36.13
N VAL A 198 -3.38 -32.65 37.34
CA VAL A 198 -2.67 -33.60 38.22
C VAL A 198 -3.56 -33.91 39.41
N TYR A 199 -3.81 -35.19 39.64
CA TYR A 199 -4.60 -35.71 40.75
C TYR A 199 -3.70 -36.59 41.64
N ARG A 200 -3.87 -36.53 42.97
CA ARG A 200 -3.12 -37.39 43.88
C ARG A 200 -4.01 -38.56 44.33
N ALA A 201 -3.58 -39.79 44.04
CA ALA A 201 -4.35 -41.00 44.30
C ALA A 201 -4.64 -41.18 45.80
N ASN A 202 -5.90 -40.99 46.21
CA ASN A 202 -6.36 -41.15 47.58
C ASN A 202 -6.84 -42.60 47.83
N PRO A 203 -6.24 -43.35 48.77
CA PRO A 203 -6.64 -44.74 49.07
C PRO A 203 -8.06 -44.89 49.61
N LYS A 204 -8.69 -43.81 50.11
CA LYS A 204 -10.04 -43.82 50.69
C LYS A 204 -11.16 -43.61 49.66
N GLU A 205 -10.82 -43.32 48.41
CA GLU A 205 -11.77 -42.92 47.37
C GLU A 205 -12.03 -44.09 46.42
N THR A 206 -13.15 -44.79 46.59
CA THR A 206 -13.50 -46.01 45.82
C THR A 206 -14.49 -45.78 44.68
N ASP A 207 -15.12 -44.61 44.63
CA ASP A 207 -16.14 -44.24 43.64
C ASP A 207 -15.57 -43.64 42.35
N ILE A 208 -16.38 -43.58 41.29
CA ILE A 208 -16.00 -42.94 40.03
C ILE A 208 -15.91 -41.43 40.22
N MET A 209 -14.69 -40.91 40.18
CA MET A 209 -14.42 -39.48 40.34
C MET A 209 -14.64 -38.71 39.05
N ARG A 210 -15.21 -37.50 39.13
CA ARG A 210 -15.33 -36.60 37.96
C ARG A 210 -14.18 -35.61 37.91
N PHE A 211 -13.44 -35.64 36.80
CA PHE A 211 -12.33 -34.75 36.52
C PHE A 211 -12.71 -33.77 35.42
N LYS A 212 -12.58 -32.48 35.71
CA LYS A 212 -12.89 -31.40 34.77
C LYS A 212 -11.58 -30.83 34.23
N MET A 213 -11.35 -30.96 32.93
CA MET A 213 -10.17 -30.40 32.28
C MET A 213 -10.51 -29.06 31.62
N ASP A 214 -9.82 -28.00 32.03
CA ASP A 214 -9.96 -26.69 31.39
C ASP A 214 -9.34 -26.67 30.01
N THR A 215 -10.00 -26.04 29.04
CA THR A 215 -9.40 -25.77 27.73
C THR A 215 -8.18 -24.86 27.90
N ILE A 216 -7.06 -25.18 27.25
CA ILE A 216 -6.02 -24.19 27.01
C ILE A 216 -6.63 -23.22 26.01
N ALA A 217 -7.00 -22.02 26.46
CA ALA A 217 -7.10 -20.87 25.58
C ALA A 217 -5.68 -20.57 25.07
N ARG A 218 -5.22 -21.37 24.11
CA ARG A 218 -4.06 -21.07 23.30
C ARG A 218 -4.60 -20.07 22.28
N ASP A 219 -4.74 -18.82 22.72
CA ASP A 219 -4.37 -17.77 21.79
C ASP A 219 -2.95 -18.14 21.37
N ILE A 220 -2.79 -18.56 20.10
CA ILE A 220 -1.48 -18.63 19.48
C ILE A 220 -0.85 -17.29 19.83
N GLN A 221 0.17 -17.30 20.71
CA GLN A 221 0.81 -16.07 21.16
C GLN A 221 1.31 -15.39 19.89
N GLU A 222 0.59 -14.36 19.50
CA GLU A 222 0.73 -13.75 18.21
C GLU A 222 2.01 -12.93 18.26
N VAL A 223 3.11 -13.50 17.77
CA VAL A 223 4.42 -12.86 17.81
C VAL A 223 4.34 -11.49 17.13
N VAL A 224 4.86 -10.47 17.80
CA VAL A 224 5.01 -9.14 17.20
C VAL A 224 6.31 -9.12 16.45
N VAL A 225 6.20 -8.87 15.15
CA VAL A 225 7.36 -8.68 14.28
C VAL A 225 7.68 -7.19 14.34
N ASN A 226 8.66 -6.80 15.17
CA ASN A 226 9.19 -5.44 15.18
C ASN A 226 10.21 -5.22 14.04
N GLY A 227 9.92 -5.87 12.92
CA GLY A 227 10.74 -5.98 11.73
C GLY A 227 11.48 -7.29 11.54
N TYR A 228 12.69 -7.39 12.08
CA TYR A 228 13.55 -8.56 11.85
C TYR A 228 13.53 -9.53 13.03
N GLN A 229 13.12 -9.04 14.20
CA GLN A 229 13.04 -9.84 15.41
C GLN A 229 11.59 -10.23 15.68
N LYS A 230 11.44 -11.51 16.00
CA LYS A 230 10.22 -12.07 16.56
C LYS A 230 10.24 -11.82 18.06
N ILE A 231 9.55 -10.76 18.49
CA ILE A 231 9.49 -10.38 19.90
C ILE A 231 8.18 -10.92 20.48
N ASP A 232 8.25 -11.52 21.65
CA ASP A 232 7.04 -11.82 22.43
C ASP A 232 6.30 -10.49 22.70
N PRO A 233 5.00 -10.37 22.38
CA PRO A 233 4.22 -9.16 22.64
C PRO A 233 4.37 -8.62 24.08
N ARG A 234 4.61 -9.49 25.06
CA ARG A 234 4.81 -9.13 26.48
C ARG A 234 6.12 -8.37 26.72
N LEU A 235 7.11 -8.57 25.86
CA LEU A 235 8.43 -7.95 25.93
C LEU A 235 8.54 -6.69 25.05
N SER A 236 7.52 -6.39 24.24
CA SER A 236 7.51 -5.19 23.42
C SER A 236 7.23 -3.94 24.26
N THR A 237 8.09 -2.94 24.14
CA THR A 237 8.04 -1.65 24.84
C THR A 237 7.71 -0.46 23.94
N GLY A 238 7.86 -0.61 22.62
CA GLY A 238 7.54 0.42 21.63
C GLY A 238 6.05 0.52 21.29
N SER A 239 5.64 1.64 20.72
CA SER A 239 4.29 1.86 20.20
C SER A 239 4.14 1.24 18.81
N TYR A 240 3.33 0.18 18.74
CA TYR A 240 2.95 -0.46 17.49
C TYR A 240 1.43 -0.66 17.44
N TYR A 241 0.89 -0.75 16.23
CA TYR A 241 -0.48 -1.20 15.99
C TYR A 241 -0.45 -2.35 14.98
N LYS A 242 -1.08 -3.47 15.30
CA LYS A 242 -1.11 -4.64 14.42
C LYS A 242 -2.52 -4.83 13.89
N LEU A 243 -2.63 -4.93 12.57
CA LEU A 243 -3.88 -5.13 11.85
C LEU A 243 -3.83 -6.48 11.12
N LYS A 244 -4.86 -7.31 11.31
CA LYS A 244 -4.93 -8.63 10.64
C LYS A 244 -5.44 -8.47 9.23
N ALA A 245 -5.00 -9.34 8.32
CA ALA A 245 -5.43 -9.28 6.91
C ALA A 245 -6.96 -9.29 6.74
N ALA A 246 -7.68 -10.07 7.55
CA ALA A 246 -9.14 -10.14 7.50
C ALA A 246 -9.84 -8.79 7.77
N ASP A 247 -9.23 -7.93 8.57
CA ASP A 247 -9.76 -6.59 8.90
C ASP A 247 -9.36 -5.55 7.83
N ILE A 248 -8.37 -5.87 7.00
CA ILE A 248 -7.85 -4.99 5.93
C ILE A 248 -8.64 -5.18 4.65
N ILE A 249 -8.86 -6.44 4.24
CA ILE A 249 -9.37 -6.78 2.91
C ILE A 249 -10.68 -6.05 2.64
N GLU A 250 -10.68 -5.21 1.62
CA GLU A 250 -11.86 -4.55 1.09
C GLU A 250 -12.06 -4.96 -0.35
N PRO A 251 -13.02 -5.86 -0.64
CA PRO A 251 -13.31 -6.24 -2.01
C PRO A 251 -13.55 -5.00 -2.87
N GLY A 252 -12.97 -4.97 -4.08
CA GLY A 252 -13.12 -3.85 -5.01
C GLY A 252 -12.12 -2.70 -4.85
N GLN A 253 -11.29 -2.68 -3.80
CA GLN A 253 -10.17 -1.75 -3.71
C GLN A 253 -8.95 -2.31 -4.48
N PRO A 254 -8.25 -1.50 -5.31
CA PRO A 254 -7.22 -2.00 -6.22
C PRO A 254 -5.88 -2.32 -5.54
N SER A 255 -5.63 -1.80 -4.35
CA SER A 255 -4.34 -1.93 -3.65
C SER A 255 -4.48 -1.81 -2.14
N VAL A 256 -3.51 -2.35 -1.39
CA VAL A 256 -3.55 -2.49 0.07
C VAL A 256 -3.44 -1.14 0.80
N ASP A 257 -2.60 -0.21 0.32
CA ASP A 257 -2.47 1.16 0.82
C ASP A 257 -3.83 1.89 0.89
N ARG A 258 -4.67 1.76 -0.14
CA ARG A 258 -6.01 2.39 -0.17
C ARG A 258 -6.95 1.81 0.88
N MET A 259 -6.82 0.52 1.19
CA MET A 259 -7.64 -0.18 2.19
C MET A 259 -7.34 0.25 3.63
N LEU A 260 -6.22 0.95 3.87
CA LEU A 260 -5.81 1.35 5.23
C LEU A 260 -6.50 2.61 5.76
N GLN A 261 -7.29 3.30 4.94
CA GLN A 261 -7.97 4.53 5.35
C GLN A 261 -8.88 4.30 6.56
N GLY A 262 -8.64 5.07 7.62
CA GLY A 262 -9.41 5.01 8.86
C GLY A 262 -9.11 3.79 9.75
N LYS A 263 -8.30 2.82 9.31
CA LYS A 263 -8.04 1.59 10.08
C LYS A 263 -6.92 1.72 11.10
N VAL A 264 -6.06 2.73 10.97
CA VAL A 264 -4.85 2.86 11.78
C VAL A 264 -4.90 4.16 12.59
N PRO A 265 -4.80 4.12 13.93
CA PRO A 265 -4.79 5.32 14.76
C PRO A 265 -3.56 6.18 14.47
N GLY A 266 -3.74 7.50 14.32
CA GLY A 266 -2.63 8.44 14.08
C GLY A 266 -2.03 8.39 12.68
N MET A 267 -2.68 7.67 11.74
CA MET A 267 -2.28 7.61 10.34
C MET A 267 -3.31 8.32 9.47
N MET A 268 -2.84 9.25 8.65
CA MET A 268 -3.63 9.92 7.63
C MET A 268 -3.44 9.19 6.31
N VAL A 269 -4.54 8.80 5.66
CA VAL A 269 -4.57 8.24 4.31
C VAL A 269 -5.60 9.02 3.51
N ILE A 270 -5.17 9.73 2.48
CA ILE A 270 -6.02 10.52 1.58
C ILE A 270 -6.03 9.85 0.22
N ASN A 271 -7.20 9.38 -0.20
CA ASN A 271 -7.45 8.83 -1.52
C ASN A 271 -7.81 9.99 -2.47
N ASN A 272 -6.80 10.57 -3.12
CA ASN A 272 -6.93 11.76 -3.96
C ASN A 272 -7.70 11.52 -5.28
N SER A 273 -7.92 10.28 -5.71
CA SER A 273 -8.65 9.95 -6.93
C SER A 273 -9.30 8.56 -6.86
N GLY A 274 -10.42 8.41 -7.57
CA GLY A 274 -11.13 7.16 -7.83
C GLY A 274 -10.54 6.32 -8.96
N SER A 275 -9.48 6.78 -9.63
CA SER A 275 -8.76 5.98 -10.64
C SER A 275 -8.19 4.70 -10.03
N VAL A 276 -8.12 3.63 -10.82
CA VAL A 276 -7.54 2.34 -10.41
C VAL A 276 -6.01 2.36 -10.35
N ASN A 277 -5.40 3.40 -10.91
CA ASN A 277 -3.94 3.60 -10.96
C ASN A 277 -3.44 4.68 -9.98
N ALA A 278 -4.32 5.37 -9.26
CA ALA A 278 -3.94 6.43 -8.32
C ALA A 278 -3.29 5.89 -7.03
N LYS A 279 -2.19 6.51 -6.60
CA LYS A 279 -1.52 6.24 -5.32
C LYS A 279 -2.08 7.16 -4.21
N PRO A 280 -2.49 6.64 -3.05
CA PRO A 280 -2.94 7.47 -1.94
C PRO A 280 -1.78 8.16 -1.23
N ASN A 281 -2.06 9.32 -0.64
CA ASN A 281 -1.10 10.03 0.20
C ASN A 281 -1.20 9.56 1.65
N MET A 282 -0.08 9.09 2.22
CA MET A 282 -0.03 8.48 3.56
C MET A 282 0.98 9.20 4.46
N ARG A 283 0.58 9.51 5.70
CA ARG A 283 1.49 10.04 6.74
C ARG A 283 1.17 9.46 8.11
N ILE A 284 2.21 9.12 8.88
CA ILE A 284 2.10 8.64 10.26
C ILE A 284 2.57 9.75 11.21
N ARG A 285 1.67 10.23 12.09
CA ARG A 285 1.97 11.24 13.11
C ARG A 285 2.55 12.56 12.56
N GLY A 286 2.07 12.99 11.39
CA GLY A 286 2.40 14.29 10.79
C GLY A 286 3.55 14.28 9.79
N THR A 287 4.09 15.46 9.50
CA THR A 287 5.15 15.69 8.49
C THR A 287 6.47 16.00 9.19
N SER A 288 7.53 15.23 8.89
CA SER A 288 8.84 15.34 9.56
C SER A 288 9.95 15.94 8.69
N THR A 289 9.70 16.17 7.40
CA THR A 289 10.66 16.75 6.44
C THR A 289 9.93 17.66 5.45
N LEU A 290 10.63 18.66 4.90
CA LEU A 290 10.09 19.61 3.93
C LEU A 290 10.46 19.26 2.48
N MET A 291 11.67 18.73 2.25
CA MET A 291 12.21 18.43 0.91
C MET A 291 12.49 16.92 0.70
N GLY A 292 12.50 16.13 1.78
CA GLY A 292 12.62 14.66 1.73
C GLY A 292 11.30 13.95 1.46
N ASN A 293 11.34 12.63 1.28
CA ASN A 293 10.12 11.82 1.20
C ASN A 293 9.36 11.86 2.53
N THR A 294 8.06 12.16 2.51
CA THR A 294 7.19 12.22 3.70
C THR A 294 6.36 10.96 3.96
N GLN A 295 6.42 9.97 3.06
CA GLN A 295 5.71 8.70 3.19
C GLN A 295 6.42 7.75 4.17
N PRO A 296 5.68 6.85 4.86
CA PRO A 296 6.27 5.83 5.71
C PRO A 296 7.00 4.75 4.91
N LEU A 297 7.95 4.08 5.54
CA LEU A 297 8.74 3.02 4.93
C LEU A 297 7.94 1.71 4.85
N TRP A 298 7.85 1.10 3.67
CA TRP A 298 7.27 -0.23 3.51
C TRP A 298 8.30 -1.33 3.71
N VAL A 299 7.97 -2.32 4.53
CA VAL A 299 8.79 -3.49 4.79
C VAL A 299 7.96 -4.75 4.59
N ILE A 300 8.41 -5.67 3.74
CA ILE A 300 7.73 -6.95 3.49
C ILE A 300 8.64 -8.08 3.96
N ASP A 301 8.18 -8.87 4.93
CA ASP A 301 8.93 -9.98 5.54
C ASP A 301 10.34 -9.60 6.03
N GLY A 302 10.48 -8.37 6.54
CA GLY A 302 11.75 -7.81 7.02
C GLY A 302 12.55 -7.05 5.95
N MET A 303 12.14 -7.05 4.69
CA MET A 303 12.86 -6.38 3.61
C MET A 303 12.25 -5.01 3.26
N ILE A 304 13.10 -3.97 3.24
CA ILE A 304 12.69 -2.60 2.84
C ILE A 304 12.37 -2.57 1.34
N ARG A 305 11.16 -2.16 0.99
CA ARG A 305 10.69 -1.98 -0.40
C ARG A 305 10.69 -0.50 -0.79
N PRO A 306 11.67 -0.02 -1.56
CA PRO A 306 11.56 1.29 -2.18
C PRO A 306 10.50 1.26 -3.30
N ASP A 307 10.06 2.44 -3.75
CA ASP A 307 9.28 2.54 -4.97
C ASP A 307 10.11 2.05 -6.18
N PRO A 308 9.48 1.35 -7.15
CA PRO A 308 10.15 0.75 -8.31
C PRO A 308 10.75 1.79 -9.28
N VAL A 309 10.23 3.01 -9.24
CA VAL A 309 10.70 4.17 -9.99
C VAL A 309 11.05 5.26 -8.99
N ASP A 310 12.18 5.93 -9.21
CA ASP A 310 12.63 7.04 -8.35
C ASP A 310 11.81 8.27 -8.75
N VAL A 311 10.74 8.53 -8.00
CA VAL A 311 9.86 9.67 -8.22
C VAL A 311 10.36 10.84 -7.37
N SER A 312 10.51 12.02 -7.97
CA SER A 312 11.00 13.19 -7.25
C SER A 312 10.18 13.47 -5.97
N ASN A 313 10.85 13.83 -4.88
CA ASN A 313 10.18 14.15 -3.61
C ASN A 313 9.17 15.30 -3.76
N ALA A 314 9.42 16.25 -4.67
CA ALA A 314 8.48 17.33 -4.98
C ALA A 314 7.16 16.80 -5.55
N LEU A 315 7.21 15.78 -6.42
CA LEU A 315 5.99 15.13 -6.92
C LEU A 315 5.29 14.28 -5.83
N LEU A 316 6.05 13.63 -4.95
CA LEU A 316 5.50 12.85 -3.84
C LEU A 316 4.91 13.72 -2.71
N ASN A 317 5.41 14.94 -2.55
CA ASN A 317 5.01 15.85 -1.45
C ASN A 317 3.94 16.87 -1.86
N ASN A 318 3.81 17.20 -3.15
CA ASN A 318 2.84 18.17 -3.63
C ASN A 318 1.50 17.49 -3.95
N LEU A 319 0.44 17.92 -3.26
CA LEU A 319 -0.94 17.50 -3.57
C LEU A 319 -1.58 18.32 -4.71
N MET A 320 -0.98 19.45 -5.10
CA MET A 320 -1.71 20.52 -5.78
C MET A 320 -1.12 20.96 -7.13
N SER A 321 -0.24 20.19 -7.77
CA SER A 321 0.24 20.56 -9.11
C SER A 321 -0.69 19.98 -10.19
N PRO A 322 -1.46 20.82 -10.92
CA PRO A 322 -2.23 20.36 -12.06
C PRO A 322 -1.26 20.14 -13.23
N GLY A 323 -0.87 18.89 -13.47
CA GLY A 323 -0.05 18.52 -14.62
C GLY A 323 1.21 17.71 -14.30
N SER A 324 1.21 16.95 -13.20
CA SER A 324 2.20 15.89 -13.04
C SER A 324 2.13 14.93 -14.23
N SER A 325 3.28 14.78 -14.89
CA SER A 325 3.50 13.97 -16.08
C SER A 325 2.84 12.60 -15.96
N ALA A 326 1.67 12.45 -16.61
CA ALA A 326 0.78 11.28 -16.49
C ALA A 326 1.44 9.93 -16.81
N ASN A 327 2.65 9.94 -17.37
CA ASN A 327 3.42 8.76 -17.71
C ASN A 327 4.08 8.10 -16.47
N PHE A 328 4.51 8.88 -15.47
CA PHE A 328 5.34 8.37 -14.37
C PHE A 328 4.52 7.93 -13.15
N GLU A 329 3.31 8.46 -12.97
CA GLU A 329 2.42 8.11 -11.85
C GLU A 329 1.91 6.67 -11.92
N LEU A 330 1.74 6.13 -13.15
CA LEU A 330 1.33 4.74 -13.36
C LEU A 330 2.40 3.74 -12.87
N MET A 331 3.67 4.16 -12.83
CA MET A 331 4.84 3.32 -12.56
C MET A 331 5.26 3.30 -11.08
N GLY A 332 4.82 4.27 -10.26
CA GLY A 332 5.29 4.44 -8.88
C GLY A 332 4.35 3.87 -7.81
N ASN A 333 4.45 2.58 -7.48
CA ASN A 333 3.87 2.03 -6.24
C ASN A 333 4.63 0.79 -5.73
N ALA A 334 5.39 0.93 -4.63
CA ALA A 334 6.17 -0.14 -3.99
C ALA A 334 5.37 -1.39 -3.57
N ILE A 335 4.06 -1.26 -3.33
CA ILE A 335 3.20 -2.36 -2.86
C ILE A 335 2.03 -2.67 -3.80
N GLY A 336 1.95 -2.01 -4.95
CA GLY A 336 0.87 -2.20 -5.91
C GLY A 336 0.79 -3.62 -6.49
N GLY A 337 1.87 -4.41 -6.42
CA GLY A 337 1.93 -5.80 -6.87
C GLY A 337 1.67 -6.86 -5.79
N LEU A 338 1.37 -6.48 -4.54
CA LEU A 338 1.18 -7.44 -3.46
C LEU A 338 -0.27 -7.94 -3.39
N ASN A 339 -0.47 -9.25 -3.38
CA ASN A 339 -1.79 -9.85 -3.20
C ASN A 339 -2.28 -9.71 -1.73
N PRO A 340 -3.42 -9.03 -1.46
CA PRO A 340 -3.95 -8.87 -0.11
C PRO A 340 -4.24 -10.20 0.60
N TYR A 341 -4.55 -11.27 -0.14
CA TYR A 341 -4.84 -12.59 0.41
C TYR A 341 -3.61 -13.36 0.86
N ASP A 342 -2.42 -12.94 0.45
CA ASP A 342 -1.14 -13.53 0.89
C ASP A 342 -0.62 -12.85 2.17
N ILE A 343 -1.25 -11.75 2.59
CA ILE A 343 -0.89 -11.04 3.82
C ILE A 343 -1.45 -11.80 5.03
N GLU A 344 -0.63 -11.96 6.06
CA GLU A 344 -1.06 -12.44 7.37
C GLU A 344 -1.45 -11.25 8.27
N SER A 345 -0.57 -10.26 8.34
CA SER A 345 -0.80 -9.05 9.13
C SER A 345 0.04 -7.86 8.65
N ILE A 346 -0.40 -6.66 9.00
CA ILE A 346 0.35 -5.41 8.81
C ILE A 346 0.56 -4.77 10.17
N THR A 347 1.82 -4.50 10.51
CA THR A 347 2.22 -3.89 11.77
C THR A 347 2.76 -2.48 11.51
N PHE A 348 2.17 -1.49 12.16
CA PHE A 348 2.51 -0.08 12.06
C PHE A 348 3.39 0.29 13.24
N LEU A 349 4.66 0.62 12.98
CA LEU A 349 5.62 1.06 13.98
C LEU A 349 5.65 2.60 13.99
N LYS A 350 5.22 3.19 15.11
CA LYS A 350 4.89 4.63 15.16
C LYS A 350 5.87 5.46 16.00
N ASP A 351 6.72 4.81 16.79
CA ASP A 351 7.70 5.48 17.66
C ASP A 351 9.14 5.07 17.38
N ALA A 352 10.07 5.88 17.89
CA ALA A 352 11.49 5.67 17.70
C ALA A 352 11.95 4.31 18.25
N ALA A 353 11.45 3.87 19.41
CA ALA A 353 11.80 2.57 19.99
C ALA A 353 11.39 1.39 19.11
N ALA A 354 10.18 1.38 18.55
CA ALA A 354 9.74 0.34 17.63
C ALA A 354 10.54 0.37 16.32
N THR A 355 10.77 1.56 15.76
CA THR A 355 11.45 1.69 14.46
C THR A 355 12.98 1.67 14.48
N ALA A 356 13.62 1.73 15.65
CA ALA A 356 15.07 1.95 15.78
C ALA A 356 15.92 0.95 14.99
N ILE A 357 15.41 -0.27 14.84
CA ILE A 357 16.09 -1.35 14.10
C ILE A 357 16.21 -1.04 12.60
N TYR A 358 15.31 -0.24 12.03
CA TYR A 358 15.30 0.16 10.60
C TYR A 358 16.15 1.39 10.30
N GLY A 359 16.69 2.05 11.33
CA GLY A 359 17.60 3.18 11.20
C GLY A 359 16.97 4.42 10.58
N THR A 360 17.81 5.18 9.86
CA THR A 360 17.56 6.53 9.35
C THR A 360 16.57 6.66 8.19
N ARG A 361 15.81 5.61 7.86
CA ARG A 361 14.73 5.68 6.87
C ARG A 361 13.35 5.54 7.50
N ALA A 362 13.32 5.44 8.83
CA ALA A 362 12.11 5.17 9.60
C ALA A 362 11.55 6.41 10.31
N ALA A 363 12.08 7.62 10.06
CA ALA A 363 11.63 8.87 10.69
C ALA A 363 10.13 9.18 10.48
N ASN A 364 9.60 8.75 9.34
CA ASN A 364 8.19 8.88 8.98
C ASN A 364 7.32 7.68 9.44
N GLY A 365 7.88 6.75 10.22
CA GLY A 365 7.25 5.49 10.60
C GLY A 365 7.51 4.35 9.62
N VAL A 366 7.20 3.12 10.05
CA VAL A 366 7.42 1.90 9.25
C VAL A 366 6.15 1.07 9.23
N ILE A 367 5.79 0.56 8.05
CA ILE A 367 4.68 -0.36 7.83
C ILE A 367 5.28 -1.72 7.48
N VAL A 368 5.15 -2.67 8.40
CA VAL A 368 5.69 -4.03 8.27
C VAL A 368 4.59 -5.00 7.86
N VAL A 369 4.66 -5.49 6.64
CA VAL A 369 3.79 -6.53 6.10
C VAL A 369 4.44 -7.89 6.35
N THR A 370 3.69 -8.79 6.98
CA THR A 370 4.09 -10.20 7.15
C THR A 370 3.23 -11.05 6.23
N THR A 371 3.84 -11.89 5.40
CA THR A 371 3.11 -12.81 4.52
C THR A 371 2.79 -14.14 5.20
N LYS A 372 1.71 -14.78 4.73
CA LYS A 372 1.25 -16.07 5.24
C LYS A 372 2.32 -17.13 5.05
N ARG A 373 2.57 -17.89 6.12
CA ARG A 373 3.49 -19.03 6.11
C ARG A 373 2.71 -20.34 6.18
N GLY A 374 3.35 -21.42 5.72
CA GLY A 374 2.79 -22.76 5.80
C GLY A 374 2.46 -23.14 7.24
N LYS A 375 1.37 -23.88 7.42
CA LYS A 375 0.98 -24.48 8.70
C LYS A 375 1.21 -25.98 8.66
N GLU A 376 1.62 -26.56 9.78
CA GLU A 376 1.69 -28.00 9.94
C GLU A 376 0.29 -28.61 9.79
N GLY A 377 0.21 -29.72 9.08
CA GLY A 377 -1.03 -30.44 8.83
C GLY A 377 -1.19 -30.87 7.38
N PRO A 378 -2.31 -31.52 7.06
CA PRO A 378 -2.62 -31.90 5.70
C PRO A 378 -2.67 -30.66 4.81
N MET A 379 -2.38 -30.89 3.53
CA MET A 379 -2.48 -29.86 2.50
C MET A 379 -3.89 -29.25 2.50
N GLN A 380 -3.94 -27.92 2.59
CA GLN A 380 -5.15 -27.11 2.48
C GLN A 380 -5.08 -26.26 1.22
N VAL A 381 -6.12 -26.35 0.41
CA VAL A 381 -6.29 -25.49 -0.76
C VAL A 381 -7.32 -24.43 -0.41
N SER A 382 -7.01 -23.16 -0.63
CA SER A 382 -7.94 -22.05 -0.43
C SER A 382 -8.12 -21.28 -1.72
N TYR A 383 -9.37 -21.01 -2.08
CA TYR A 383 -9.76 -20.22 -3.24
C TYR A 383 -10.60 -19.03 -2.78
N ASN A 384 -10.20 -17.83 -3.19
CA ASN A 384 -10.92 -16.59 -2.92
C ASN A 384 -11.24 -15.91 -4.26
N ALA A 385 -12.49 -15.52 -4.45
CA ALA A 385 -12.95 -14.77 -5.61
C ALA A 385 -13.71 -13.53 -5.15
N ASN A 386 -13.38 -12.37 -5.72
CA ASN A 386 -14.11 -11.13 -5.53
C ASN A 386 -14.57 -10.59 -6.88
N PHE A 387 -15.80 -10.11 -6.90
CA PHE A 387 -16.38 -9.35 -7.99
C PHE A 387 -16.80 -8.00 -7.44
N SER A 388 -16.55 -6.95 -8.20
CA SER A 388 -17.00 -5.61 -7.84
C SER A 388 -17.55 -4.88 -9.05
N PHE A 389 -18.68 -4.21 -8.84
CA PHE A 389 -19.40 -3.44 -9.83
C PHE A 389 -19.51 -1.98 -9.39
N GLN A 390 -19.18 -1.05 -10.27
CA GLN A 390 -19.30 0.37 -10.01
C GLN A 390 -19.94 1.06 -11.21
N ALA A 391 -21.00 1.83 -10.95
CA ALA A 391 -21.71 2.55 -12.00
C ALA A 391 -20.86 3.72 -12.53
N ARG A 392 -21.06 4.03 -13.82
CA ARG A 392 -20.47 5.23 -14.42
C ARG A 392 -20.95 6.51 -13.71
N PRO A 393 -20.15 7.59 -13.67
CA PRO A 393 -20.61 8.88 -13.16
C PRO A 393 -21.79 9.45 -13.95
N SER A 394 -22.51 10.41 -13.37
CA SER A 394 -23.64 11.11 -14.01
C SER A 394 -23.71 12.59 -13.59
N TYR A 395 -24.37 13.40 -14.41
CA TYR A 395 -24.57 14.82 -14.15
C TYR A 395 -25.62 15.13 -13.07
N ASN A 396 -26.44 14.17 -12.64
CA ASN A 396 -27.58 14.43 -11.74
C ASN A 396 -27.19 15.07 -10.40
N ASN A 397 -25.96 14.82 -9.93
CA ASN A 397 -25.43 15.36 -8.68
C ASN A 397 -24.40 16.46 -8.92
N MET A 398 -24.33 17.01 -10.13
CA MET A 398 -23.39 18.07 -10.51
C MET A 398 -24.17 19.33 -10.87
N LYS A 399 -23.79 20.46 -10.27
CA LYS A 399 -24.35 21.78 -10.60
C LYS A 399 -23.78 22.31 -11.92
N LEU A 400 -24.02 21.61 -13.03
CA LEU A 400 -23.53 21.97 -14.36
C LEU A 400 -24.70 22.18 -15.31
N MET A 401 -24.54 23.14 -16.22
CA MET A 401 -25.58 23.41 -17.20
C MET A 401 -25.80 22.22 -18.14
N ASN A 402 -27.06 21.96 -18.44
CA ASN A 402 -27.46 21.20 -19.62
C ASN A 402 -27.35 22.06 -20.89
N SER A 403 -27.56 21.48 -22.07
CA SER A 403 -27.46 22.24 -23.35
C SER A 403 -28.41 23.44 -23.43
N ARG A 404 -29.66 23.28 -22.99
CA ARG A 404 -30.67 24.35 -23.01
C ARG A 404 -30.29 25.49 -22.08
N GLU A 405 -29.86 25.19 -20.85
CA GLU A 405 -29.36 26.17 -19.88
C GLU A 405 -28.11 26.89 -20.42
N ARG A 406 -27.21 26.16 -21.08
CA ARG A 406 -25.99 26.75 -21.66
C ARG A 406 -26.29 27.73 -22.80
N VAL A 407 -27.27 27.42 -23.65
CA VAL A 407 -27.74 28.33 -24.71
C VAL A 407 -28.51 29.52 -24.14
N MET A 408 -29.35 29.29 -23.12
CA MET A 408 -30.01 30.37 -22.39
C MET A 408 -28.99 31.33 -21.78
N PHE A 409 -27.93 30.80 -21.18
CA PHE A 409 -26.84 31.60 -20.63
C PHE A 409 -26.13 32.42 -21.73
N SER A 410 -25.87 31.84 -22.92
CA SER A 410 -25.34 32.60 -24.06
C SER A 410 -26.24 33.76 -24.48
N LYS A 411 -27.56 33.54 -24.54
CA LYS A 411 -28.55 34.58 -24.85
C LYS A 411 -28.49 35.72 -23.82
N GLN A 412 -28.45 35.38 -22.52
CA GLN A 412 -28.33 36.37 -21.44
C GLN A 412 -27.03 37.18 -21.52
N MET A 413 -25.90 36.55 -21.86
CA MET A 413 -24.64 37.27 -22.04
C MET A 413 -24.72 38.29 -23.18
N GLN A 414 -25.41 37.94 -24.27
CA GLN A 414 -25.64 38.86 -25.39
C GLN A 414 -26.58 40.02 -25.01
N GLU A 415 -27.65 39.74 -24.25
CA GLU A 415 -28.55 40.76 -23.70
C GLU A 415 -27.83 41.73 -22.75
N ASP A 416 -26.88 41.20 -21.97
CA ASP A 416 -26.05 41.98 -21.04
C ASP A 416 -24.89 42.72 -21.72
N HIS A 417 -24.76 42.62 -23.05
CA HIS A 417 -23.67 43.21 -23.82
C HIS A 417 -22.27 42.79 -23.36
N VAL A 418 -22.11 41.55 -22.89
CA VAL A 418 -20.82 40.99 -22.47
C VAL A 418 -19.91 40.86 -23.68
N LEU A 419 -18.75 41.52 -23.65
CA LEU A 419 -17.75 41.41 -24.70
C LEU A 419 -17.05 40.05 -24.63
N TYR A 420 -17.08 39.31 -25.73
CA TYR A 420 -16.28 38.09 -25.90
C TYR A 420 -14.84 38.47 -26.28
N ASN A 421 -13.87 37.68 -25.81
CA ASN A 421 -12.46 37.84 -26.16
C ASN A 421 -12.26 38.03 -27.67
N GLU A 422 -11.42 38.99 -28.05
CA GLU A 422 -10.92 39.15 -29.42
C GLU A 422 -10.27 37.87 -29.98
N GLN A 423 -9.68 37.01 -29.13
CA GLN A 423 -9.07 35.73 -29.53
C GLN A 423 -10.08 34.63 -29.89
N TYR A 424 -11.31 34.71 -29.38
CA TYR A 424 -12.41 33.86 -29.84
C TYR A 424 -13.30 34.58 -30.85
N ALA A 425 -13.17 35.90 -30.99
CA ALA A 425 -13.84 36.71 -32.00
C ALA A 425 -13.11 36.57 -33.34
N GLY A 426 -13.60 35.67 -34.19
CA GLY A 426 -12.99 35.40 -35.51
C GLY A 426 -12.78 33.92 -35.82
N LEU A 427 -13.05 33.02 -34.86
CA LEU A 427 -13.15 31.59 -35.15
C LEU A 427 -14.50 31.32 -35.83
N ASP A 428 -14.48 30.80 -37.06
CA ASP A 428 -15.66 30.24 -37.72
C ASP A 428 -16.06 28.96 -36.97
N GLU A 429 -17.07 29.06 -36.11
CA GLU A 429 -17.51 27.96 -35.23
C GLU A 429 -19.03 27.88 -35.13
N GLU A 430 -19.68 27.21 -36.08
CA GLU A 430 -21.14 27.17 -36.21
C GLU A 430 -21.84 26.15 -35.29
N LEU A 431 -21.13 25.58 -34.30
CA LEU A 431 -21.65 24.55 -33.39
C LEU A 431 -22.10 25.10 -32.02
N THR A 432 -21.95 26.41 -31.81
CA THR A 432 -22.32 27.11 -30.56
C THR A 432 -23.30 28.24 -30.86
N TYR A 433 -24.07 28.69 -29.86
CA TYR A 433 -25.00 29.80 -30.05
C TYR A 433 -24.27 31.07 -30.51
N GLU A 434 -23.13 31.36 -29.87
CA GLU A 434 -22.28 32.51 -30.15
C GLU A 434 -21.79 32.52 -31.60
N GLY A 435 -21.31 31.38 -32.11
CA GLY A 435 -20.83 31.29 -33.48
C GLY A 435 -21.94 31.25 -34.52
N LEU A 436 -23.09 30.63 -34.22
CA LEU A 436 -24.29 30.73 -35.06
C LEU A 436 -24.79 32.17 -35.16
N LEU A 437 -24.75 32.94 -34.07
CA LEU A 437 -25.16 34.34 -34.07
C LEU A 437 -24.22 35.19 -34.93
N ARG A 438 -22.91 34.91 -34.88
CA ARG A 438 -21.93 35.56 -35.76
C ARG A 438 -22.14 35.20 -37.22
N ALA A 439 -22.40 33.92 -37.53
CA ALA A 439 -22.70 33.48 -38.90
C ALA A 439 -23.96 34.18 -39.44
N LEU A 440 -24.98 34.39 -38.59
CA LEU A 440 -26.17 35.16 -38.94
C LEU A 440 -25.83 36.63 -39.24
N TYR A 441 -25.07 37.30 -38.38
CA TYR A 441 -24.66 38.69 -38.58
C TYR A 441 -23.72 38.89 -39.78
N ALA A 442 -22.87 37.90 -40.05
CA ALA A 442 -22.02 37.83 -41.26
C ALA A 442 -22.80 37.45 -42.52
N ARG A 443 -24.10 37.14 -42.41
CA ARG A 443 -24.98 36.70 -43.50
C ARG A 443 -24.55 35.39 -44.17
N HIS A 444 -23.82 34.54 -43.44
CA HIS A 444 -23.48 33.17 -43.89
C HIS A 444 -24.67 32.22 -43.78
N ILE A 445 -25.61 32.50 -42.85
CA ILE A 445 -26.85 31.75 -42.66
C ILE A 445 -28.06 32.69 -42.56
N THR A 446 -29.25 32.17 -42.84
CA THR A 446 -30.53 32.88 -42.71
C THR A 446 -31.07 32.84 -41.29
N GLU A 447 -32.04 33.71 -40.96
CA GLU A 447 -32.71 33.70 -39.66
C GLU A 447 -33.46 32.38 -39.38
N ALA A 448 -34.02 31.75 -40.42
CA ALA A 448 -34.69 30.46 -40.31
C ALA A 448 -33.69 29.35 -39.94
N GLU A 449 -32.55 29.28 -40.65
CA GLU A 449 -31.48 28.32 -40.36
C GLU A 449 -30.86 28.54 -38.97
N PHE A 450 -30.70 29.81 -38.56
CA PHE A 450 -30.25 30.13 -37.21
C PHE A 450 -31.21 29.55 -36.15
N LYS A 451 -32.52 29.78 -36.28
CA LYS A 451 -33.52 29.26 -35.34
C LYS A 451 -33.52 27.73 -35.30
N GLU A 452 -33.43 27.09 -36.45
CA GLU A 452 -33.38 25.62 -36.56
C GLU A 452 -32.13 25.06 -35.87
N ARG A 453 -30.95 25.58 -36.19
CA ARG A 453 -29.67 25.11 -35.63
C ARG A 453 -29.58 25.38 -34.12
N VAL A 454 -30.09 26.53 -33.66
CA VAL A 454 -30.19 26.84 -32.22
C VAL A 454 -31.11 25.83 -31.50
N ALA A 455 -32.28 25.51 -32.07
CA ALA A 455 -33.17 24.50 -31.50
C ALA A 455 -32.52 23.10 -31.45
N ALA A 456 -31.73 22.74 -32.46
CA ALA A 456 -30.97 21.50 -32.48
C ALA A 456 -29.93 21.42 -31.35
N ILE A 457 -29.13 22.48 -31.13
CA ILE A 457 -28.14 22.48 -30.05
C ILE A 457 -28.78 22.58 -28.65
N GLU A 458 -29.95 23.23 -28.51
CA GLU A 458 -30.69 23.30 -27.24
C GLU A 458 -31.15 21.91 -26.77
N THR A 459 -31.54 21.03 -27.70
CA THR A 459 -32.10 19.70 -27.40
C THR A 459 -31.05 18.58 -27.33
N ARG A 460 -29.84 18.79 -27.88
CA ARG A 460 -28.80 17.74 -28.01
C ARG A 460 -28.34 17.12 -26.69
N ASN A 461 -28.03 17.97 -25.70
CA ASN A 461 -27.73 17.62 -24.32
C ASN A 461 -26.78 16.42 -24.09
N THR A 462 -25.69 16.34 -24.85
CA THR A 462 -24.76 15.20 -24.87
C THR A 462 -24.33 14.77 -23.46
N ASP A 463 -24.45 13.47 -23.18
CA ASP A 463 -23.97 12.86 -21.94
C ASP A 463 -22.52 12.38 -22.14
N TRP A 464 -21.55 13.27 -21.89
CA TRP A 464 -20.14 12.91 -22.02
C TRP A 464 -19.71 11.78 -21.08
N PHE A 465 -20.38 11.62 -19.92
CA PHE A 465 -20.14 10.46 -19.07
C PHE A 465 -20.58 9.15 -19.74
N LYS A 466 -21.59 9.16 -20.62
CA LYS A 466 -21.97 7.96 -21.39
C LYS A 466 -20.95 7.64 -22.48
N VAL A 467 -20.42 8.70 -23.10
CA VAL A 467 -19.48 8.60 -24.21
C VAL A 467 -18.10 8.13 -23.73
N LEU A 468 -17.58 8.72 -22.65
CA LEU A 468 -16.19 8.56 -22.23
C LEU A 468 -15.99 7.55 -21.09
N PHE A 469 -17.05 7.19 -20.37
CA PHE A 469 -16.98 6.32 -19.20
C PHE A 469 -17.76 5.02 -19.42
N ARG A 470 -17.52 4.05 -18.53
CA ARG A 470 -18.16 2.73 -18.54
C ARG A 470 -18.63 2.34 -17.15
N ASN A 471 -19.59 1.43 -17.11
CA ASN A 471 -19.82 0.64 -15.91
C ASN A 471 -18.62 -0.28 -15.73
N GLN A 472 -18.11 -0.35 -14.50
CA GLN A 472 -16.89 -1.04 -14.17
C GLN A 472 -17.22 -2.39 -13.57
N LEU A 473 -16.68 -3.46 -14.14
CA LEU A 473 -16.64 -4.77 -13.52
C LEU A 473 -15.16 -5.11 -13.26
N SER A 474 -14.81 -5.29 -12.00
CA SER A 474 -13.46 -5.68 -11.59
C SER A 474 -13.52 -7.03 -10.88
N MET A 475 -12.54 -7.88 -11.13
CA MET A 475 -12.47 -9.24 -10.60
C MET A 475 -11.11 -9.54 -9.99
N GLN A 476 -11.11 -10.32 -8.92
CA GLN A 476 -9.90 -10.78 -8.26
C GLN A 476 -10.05 -12.25 -7.90
N HIS A 477 -9.04 -13.04 -8.24
CA HIS A 477 -8.96 -14.46 -7.93
C HIS A 477 -7.64 -14.74 -7.22
N SER A 478 -7.69 -15.52 -6.14
CA SER A 478 -6.51 -15.94 -5.38
C SER A 478 -6.65 -17.41 -5.03
N LEU A 479 -5.71 -18.22 -5.52
CA LEU A 479 -5.56 -19.62 -5.18
C LEU A 479 -4.32 -19.78 -4.31
N SER A 480 -4.44 -20.44 -3.17
CA SER A 480 -3.30 -20.71 -2.30
C SER A 480 -3.31 -22.14 -1.76
N LEU A 481 -2.11 -22.68 -1.60
CA LEU A 481 -1.80 -23.98 -1.05
C LEU A 481 -1.00 -23.80 0.24
N SER A 482 -1.36 -24.51 1.30
CA SER A 482 -0.60 -24.53 2.56
C SER A 482 -0.53 -25.94 3.11
N GLY A 483 0.61 -26.36 3.63
CA GLY A 483 0.72 -27.65 4.32
C GLY A 483 2.13 -27.94 4.79
N GLY A 484 2.31 -29.14 5.33
CA GLY A 484 3.63 -29.66 5.72
C GLY A 484 3.60 -30.45 7.01
N ASN A 485 4.79 -30.81 7.48
CA ASN A 485 4.99 -31.56 8.72
C ASN A 485 5.75 -30.70 9.76
N ALA A 486 6.02 -31.28 10.94
CA ALA A 486 6.73 -30.60 12.03
C ALA A 486 8.11 -30.03 11.66
N LYS A 487 8.78 -30.53 10.60
CA LYS A 487 10.10 -30.06 10.17
C LYS A 487 10.03 -29.07 9.03
N THR A 488 9.13 -29.28 8.08
CA THR A 488 9.04 -28.46 6.86
C THR A 488 7.59 -28.08 6.60
N VAL A 489 7.34 -26.79 6.51
CA VAL A 489 6.04 -26.22 6.15
C VAL A 489 6.20 -25.31 4.95
N TYR A 490 5.21 -25.33 4.05
CA TYR A 490 5.21 -24.56 2.82
C TYR A 490 3.88 -23.84 2.61
N TYR A 491 3.96 -22.72 1.91
CA TYR A 491 2.84 -21.96 1.40
C TYR A 491 3.15 -21.52 -0.02
N ALA A 492 2.21 -21.68 -0.93
CA ALA A 492 2.32 -21.21 -2.31
C ALA A 492 1.02 -20.55 -2.73
N SER A 493 1.07 -19.48 -3.51
CA SER A 493 -0.12 -18.81 -4.02
C SER A 493 0.09 -18.28 -5.43
N ALA A 494 -1.02 -18.21 -6.16
CA ALA A 494 -1.13 -17.54 -7.45
C ALA A 494 -2.40 -16.69 -7.44
N SER A 495 -2.31 -15.48 -7.97
CA SER A 495 -3.43 -14.55 -7.99
C SER A 495 -3.47 -13.72 -9.26
N TYR A 496 -4.68 -13.31 -9.59
CA TYR A 496 -4.99 -12.39 -10.66
C TYR A 496 -5.93 -11.30 -10.12
N SER A 497 -5.63 -10.05 -10.42
CA SER A 497 -6.52 -8.91 -10.16
C SER A 497 -6.66 -8.10 -11.44
N GLY A 498 -7.90 -7.93 -11.91
CA GLY A 498 -8.24 -7.08 -13.04
C GLY A 498 -9.16 -5.96 -12.56
N ASN A 499 -8.61 -4.75 -12.45
CA ASN A 499 -9.34 -3.56 -12.02
C ASN A 499 -9.57 -2.64 -13.22
N ASN A 500 -10.84 -2.40 -13.54
CA ASN A 500 -11.24 -1.46 -14.59
C ASN A 500 -11.64 -0.13 -13.96
N GLY A 501 -11.05 0.97 -14.43
CA GLY A 501 -11.43 2.31 -14.05
C GLY A 501 -12.70 2.80 -14.76
N ALA A 502 -13.27 3.89 -14.23
CA ALA A 502 -14.49 4.50 -14.72
C ALA A 502 -14.34 5.01 -16.16
N ALA A 503 -13.21 5.62 -16.46
CA ALA A 503 -12.84 6.04 -17.80
C ALA A 503 -12.42 4.82 -18.63
N LYS A 504 -12.83 4.76 -19.90
CA LYS A 504 -12.72 3.53 -20.74
C LYS A 504 -11.29 2.98 -20.91
N GLN A 505 -10.26 3.83 -20.95
CA GLN A 505 -8.85 3.39 -21.10
C GLN A 505 -8.11 3.24 -19.77
N ASP A 506 -8.70 3.63 -18.63
CA ASP A 506 -8.09 3.46 -17.31
C ASP A 506 -8.30 2.02 -16.83
N ALA A 507 -7.21 1.26 -16.70
CA ALA A 507 -7.25 -0.12 -16.24
C ALA A 507 -5.92 -0.53 -15.58
N ASN A 508 -5.99 -1.54 -14.73
CA ASN A 508 -4.84 -2.12 -14.04
C ASN A 508 -5.02 -3.63 -13.89
N LYS A 509 -4.07 -4.41 -14.39
CA LYS A 509 -4.05 -5.88 -14.31
C LYS A 509 -2.80 -6.33 -13.58
N ILE A 510 -2.95 -7.15 -12.55
CA ILE A 510 -1.86 -7.65 -11.72
C ILE A 510 -1.94 -9.17 -11.67
N TYR A 511 -0.80 -9.80 -11.96
CA TYR A 511 -0.57 -11.23 -11.76
C TYR A 511 0.48 -11.37 -10.68
N SER A 512 0.21 -12.14 -9.64
CA SER A 512 1.17 -12.32 -8.54
C SER A 512 1.31 -13.79 -8.17
N ALA A 513 2.52 -14.18 -7.81
CA ALA A 513 2.84 -15.49 -7.28
C ALA A 513 3.70 -15.34 -6.02
N SER A 514 3.38 -16.11 -4.99
CA SER A 514 4.15 -16.13 -3.74
C SER A 514 4.50 -17.56 -3.37
N PHE A 515 5.69 -17.77 -2.82
CA PHE A 515 6.16 -19.04 -2.31
C PHE A 515 6.95 -18.82 -1.02
N ASN A 516 6.51 -19.45 0.06
CA ASN A 516 7.12 -19.38 1.38
C ASN A 516 7.41 -20.79 1.87
N LEU A 517 8.65 -21.05 2.27
CA LEU A 517 9.12 -22.33 2.78
C LEU A 517 9.85 -22.11 4.10
N ARG A 518 9.48 -22.84 5.14
CA ARG A 518 10.26 -22.93 6.37
C ARG A 518 10.65 -24.38 6.61
N SER A 519 11.93 -24.63 6.80
CA SER A 519 12.46 -25.96 7.09
C SER A 519 13.47 -25.94 8.24
N GLN A 520 13.25 -26.82 9.22
CA GLN A 520 14.21 -27.16 10.25
C GLN A 520 15.18 -28.21 9.70
N VAL A 521 16.17 -27.75 8.92
CA VAL A 521 17.15 -28.60 8.22
C VAL A 521 17.90 -29.52 9.20
N THR A 522 18.32 -28.96 10.35
CA THR A 522 18.91 -29.75 11.44
C THR A 522 18.38 -29.24 12.78
N ARG A 523 18.71 -29.88 13.92
CA ARG A 523 18.32 -29.35 15.24
C ARG A 523 18.89 -27.97 15.56
N ARG A 524 19.98 -27.57 14.88
CA ARG A 524 20.66 -26.28 15.07
C ARG A 524 20.37 -25.27 13.95
N LEU A 525 20.01 -25.73 12.76
CA LEU A 525 19.82 -24.88 11.58
C LEU A 525 18.34 -24.82 11.18
N SER A 526 17.78 -23.61 11.13
CA SER A 526 16.48 -23.33 10.54
C SER A 526 16.65 -22.44 9.32
N LEU A 527 15.93 -22.76 8.25
CA LEU A 527 15.93 -22.03 6.99
C LEU A 527 14.51 -21.54 6.70
N ASP A 528 14.37 -20.29 6.31
CA ASP A 528 13.09 -19.69 5.94
C ASP A 528 13.28 -18.87 4.66
N VAL A 529 12.65 -19.31 3.58
CA VAL A 529 12.76 -18.76 2.23
C VAL A 529 11.40 -18.17 1.85
N SER A 530 11.42 -16.95 1.33
CA SER A 530 10.24 -16.29 0.78
C SER A 530 10.57 -15.72 -0.60
N LEU A 531 9.74 -16.06 -1.58
CA LEU A 531 9.83 -15.61 -2.96
C LEU A 531 8.49 -14.97 -3.32
N GLN A 532 8.52 -13.76 -3.83
CA GLN A 532 7.32 -13.06 -4.33
C GLN A 532 7.65 -12.49 -5.70
N SER A 533 6.76 -12.71 -6.66
CA SER A 533 6.90 -12.19 -8.01
C SER A 533 5.57 -11.62 -8.48
N SER A 534 5.60 -10.46 -9.12
CA SER A 534 4.43 -9.81 -9.67
C SER A 534 4.71 -9.21 -11.04
N HIS A 535 3.70 -9.26 -11.90
CA HIS A 535 3.63 -8.57 -13.18
C HIS A 535 2.39 -7.70 -13.20
N ARG A 536 2.59 -6.40 -13.38
CA ARG A 536 1.52 -5.40 -13.46
C ARG A 536 1.53 -4.77 -14.85
N ASN A 537 0.35 -4.62 -15.43
CA ASN A 537 0.10 -3.87 -16.66
C ASN A 537 -0.98 -2.83 -16.37
N ALA A 538 -0.64 -1.55 -16.54
CA ALA A 538 -1.52 -0.42 -16.35
C ALA A 538 -1.68 0.35 -17.67
N THR A 539 -2.91 0.79 -17.94
CA THR A 539 -3.23 1.66 -19.07
C THR A 539 -3.87 2.93 -18.57
N GLY A 540 -3.60 4.03 -19.25
CA GLY A 540 -4.16 5.34 -18.94
C GLY A 540 -4.33 6.18 -20.19
N TYR A 541 -4.49 7.48 -19.99
CA TYR A 541 -4.59 8.45 -21.08
C TYR A 541 -3.26 9.17 -21.27
N PHE A 542 -2.97 9.55 -22.51
CA PHE A 542 -1.82 10.39 -22.85
C PHE A 542 -1.92 11.77 -22.19
N GLN A 543 -0.77 12.43 -21.95
CA GLN A 543 -0.74 13.75 -21.34
C GLN A 543 -1.57 14.76 -22.16
N GLY A 544 -2.47 15.50 -21.50
CA GLY A 544 -3.40 16.43 -22.16
C GLY A 544 -4.73 15.80 -22.55
N VAL A 545 -4.85 14.47 -22.57
CA VAL A 545 -6.12 13.76 -22.78
C VAL A 545 -6.73 13.46 -21.42
N ASN A 546 -7.79 14.19 -21.05
CA ASN A 546 -8.47 14.00 -19.78
C ASN A 546 -9.99 13.86 -19.95
N PRO A 547 -10.53 12.63 -19.89
CA PRO A 547 -11.96 12.40 -20.08
C PRO A 547 -12.85 13.04 -19.01
N LEU A 548 -12.38 13.14 -17.77
CA LEU A 548 -13.15 13.75 -16.69
C LEU A 548 -13.23 15.26 -16.87
N THR A 549 -12.08 15.91 -17.06
CA THR A 549 -12.00 17.33 -17.33
C THR A 549 -12.82 17.68 -18.57
N TYR A 550 -12.72 16.89 -19.66
CA TYR A 550 -13.54 17.08 -20.84
C TYR A 550 -15.05 16.91 -20.54
N ALA A 551 -15.45 15.84 -19.85
CA ALA A 551 -16.86 15.60 -19.56
C ALA A 551 -17.49 16.70 -18.70
N ILE A 552 -16.73 17.31 -17.79
CA ILE A 552 -17.25 18.38 -16.93
C ILE A 552 -17.10 19.77 -17.56
N GLN A 553 -16.07 20.02 -18.37
CA GLN A 553 -15.74 21.35 -18.93
C GLN A 553 -16.22 21.56 -20.36
N THR A 554 -16.48 20.53 -21.16
CA THR A 554 -16.95 20.72 -22.54
C THR A 554 -18.46 20.89 -22.57
N SER A 555 -18.92 21.87 -23.35
CA SER A 555 -20.35 22.14 -23.52
C SER A 555 -21.10 20.90 -23.97
N ARG A 556 -22.32 20.73 -23.46
CA ARG A 556 -23.21 19.61 -23.80
C ARG A 556 -24.00 19.86 -25.09
N VAL A 557 -23.71 20.97 -25.78
CA VAL A 557 -24.29 21.34 -27.07
C VAL A 557 -23.62 20.62 -28.25
N PHE A 558 -22.41 20.07 -28.08
CA PHE A 558 -21.68 19.36 -29.14
C PHE A 558 -22.09 17.90 -29.26
N SER A 559 -22.07 17.37 -30.47
CA SER A 559 -22.12 15.93 -30.75
C SER A 559 -20.75 15.28 -30.43
N PRO A 560 -20.70 13.98 -30.09
CA PRO A 560 -19.43 13.28 -29.90
C PRO A 560 -18.50 13.29 -31.12
N ASP A 561 -19.05 13.43 -32.32
CA ASP A 561 -18.31 13.44 -33.59
C ASP A 561 -17.89 14.84 -34.02
N ASP A 562 -18.34 15.89 -33.30
CA ASP A 562 -18.05 17.28 -33.65
C ASP A 562 -16.56 17.58 -33.40
N TYR A 563 -15.93 18.23 -34.38
CA TYR A 563 -14.61 18.84 -34.24
C TYR A 563 -14.81 20.35 -34.08
N TYR A 564 -14.39 20.89 -32.94
CA TYR A 564 -14.50 22.32 -32.68
C TYR A 564 -13.11 22.97 -32.68
N PRO A 565 -12.98 24.22 -33.14
CA PRO A 565 -11.74 24.97 -33.16
C PRO A 565 -11.32 25.30 -31.73
N MET A 566 -10.07 24.99 -31.43
CA MET A 566 -9.35 25.50 -30.29
C MET A 566 -8.18 26.32 -30.79
N GLN A 567 -7.84 27.39 -30.08
CA GLN A 567 -6.70 28.20 -30.44
C GLN A 567 -5.42 27.35 -30.24
N ALA A 568 -4.53 27.36 -31.24
CA ALA A 568 -3.18 26.85 -31.08
C ALA A 568 -2.49 27.70 -29.99
N THR A 569 -1.82 27.07 -29.03
CA THR A 569 -0.97 27.79 -28.07
C THR A 569 0.14 28.53 -28.82
N SER A 570 -0.07 29.79 -29.19
CA SER A 570 0.96 30.60 -29.83
C SER A 570 1.92 31.11 -28.76
N THR A 571 3.15 30.65 -28.79
CA THR A 571 4.29 31.28 -28.13
C THR A 571 4.64 32.59 -28.84
N THR A 572 3.81 33.62 -28.72
CA THR A 572 4.16 34.93 -29.29
C THR A 572 3.69 36.10 -28.43
N SER A 573 4.63 37.02 -28.26
CA SER A 573 4.64 38.24 -27.46
C SER A 573 3.35 39.09 -27.56
N PRO A 574 2.96 39.85 -26.52
CA PRO A 574 1.72 40.66 -26.47
C PRO A 574 1.57 41.78 -27.52
N ASN A 575 2.49 41.92 -28.50
CA ASN A 575 2.52 43.02 -29.47
C ASN A 575 2.30 42.59 -30.94
N VAL A 576 1.70 41.43 -31.21
CA VAL A 576 1.43 41.01 -32.60
C VAL A 576 0.03 41.48 -33.04
N PRO A 577 -0.11 42.15 -34.20
CA PRO A 577 -1.41 42.58 -34.74
C PRO A 577 -2.40 41.42 -34.96
N LEU A 578 -3.70 41.68 -34.79
CA LEU A 578 -4.85 40.74 -34.90
C LEU A 578 -4.87 39.85 -36.16
N LYS A 579 -4.18 40.22 -37.24
CA LYS A 579 -4.08 39.44 -38.49
C LYS A 579 -3.15 38.21 -38.42
N PHE A 580 -2.45 37.99 -37.30
CA PHE A 580 -1.43 36.94 -37.16
C PHE A 580 -1.84 35.76 -36.28
N TYR A 581 -3.08 35.71 -35.77
CA TYR A 581 -3.57 34.51 -35.09
C TYR A 581 -3.65 33.37 -36.12
N GLY A 582 -2.88 32.30 -35.91
CA GLY A 582 -2.84 31.15 -36.81
C GLY A 582 -4.21 30.50 -36.99
N THR A 583 -4.39 29.75 -38.09
CA THR A 583 -5.61 28.96 -38.35
C THR A 583 -5.94 28.12 -37.11
N PRO A 584 -7.19 28.15 -36.60
CA PRO A 584 -7.56 27.37 -35.44
C PRO A 584 -7.35 25.88 -35.67
N ILE A 585 -6.95 25.19 -34.59
CA ILE A 585 -6.71 23.75 -34.63
C ILE A 585 -7.93 23.05 -34.07
N ARG A 586 -8.44 22.09 -34.83
CA ARG A 586 -9.64 21.37 -34.45
C ARG A 586 -9.32 20.32 -33.38
N MET A 587 -10.17 20.23 -32.35
CA MET A 587 -10.08 19.21 -31.31
C MET A 587 -11.34 18.37 -31.28
N ASN A 588 -11.16 17.05 -31.11
CA ASN A 588 -12.21 16.12 -30.75
C ASN A 588 -11.64 15.09 -29.76
N ILE A 589 -12.27 14.92 -28.61
CA ILE A 589 -11.73 14.03 -27.56
C ILE A 589 -11.67 12.56 -27.97
N LEU A 590 -12.60 12.08 -28.80
CA LEU A 590 -12.59 10.69 -29.26
C LEU A 590 -11.43 10.46 -30.22
N ASN A 591 -11.14 11.45 -31.08
CA ASN A 591 -9.94 11.47 -31.91
C ASN A 591 -8.68 11.43 -31.04
N GLU A 592 -8.58 12.30 -30.02
CA GLU A 592 -7.43 12.29 -29.10
C GLU A 592 -7.21 10.91 -28.45
N ILE A 593 -8.29 10.24 -28.02
CA ILE A 593 -8.23 8.92 -27.38
C ILE A 593 -7.88 7.82 -28.39
N ALA A 594 -8.36 7.91 -29.63
CA ALA A 594 -8.08 6.90 -30.67
C ALA A 594 -6.64 6.98 -31.19
N HIS A 595 -6.06 8.18 -31.19
CA HIS A 595 -4.75 8.51 -31.77
C HIS A 595 -3.67 8.76 -30.72
N SER A 596 -3.91 8.35 -29.48
CA SER A 596 -2.90 8.37 -28.41
C SER A 596 -2.92 7.09 -27.58
N GLU A 597 -1.78 6.76 -26.97
CA GLU A 597 -1.63 5.62 -26.07
C GLU A 597 -0.81 6.01 -24.83
N ASN A 598 -1.12 5.39 -23.69
CA ASN A 598 -0.31 5.46 -22.48
C ASN A 598 -0.41 4.12 -21.75
N THR A 599 0.72 3.41 -21.70
CA THR A 599 0.82 2.06 -21.14
C THR A 599 2.05 1.95 -20.26
N SER A 600 1.92 1.17 -19.20
CA SER A 600 3.02 0.85 -18.31
C SER A 600 3.01 -0.62 -17.96
N THR A 601 4.20 -1.24 -17.95
CA THR A 601 4.39 -2.57 -17.40
C THR A 601 5.44 -2.55 -16.30
N GLN A 602 5.19 -3.28 -15.24
CA GLN A 602 6.10 -3.41 -14.11
C GLN A 602 6.26 -4.87 -13.76
N ASN A 603 7.51 -5.29 -13.58
CA ASN A 603 7.88 -6.61 -13.09
C ASN A 603 8.63 -6.39 -11.77
N SER A 604 8.21 -7.07 -10.71
CA SER A 604 8.92 -7.06 -9.43
C SER A 604 9.12 -8.49 -8.98
N THR A 605 10.35 -8.86 -8.63
CA THR A 605 10.64 -10.14 -7.99
C THR A 605 11.53 -9.90 -6.79
N SER A 606 11.20 -10.55 -5.68
CA SER A 606 12.00 -10.53 -4.47
C SER A 606 12.24 -11.92 -3.93
N LEU A 607 13.48 -12.17 -3.53
CA LEU A 607 13.89 -13.33 -2.79
C LEU A 607 14.40 -12.89 -1.43
N ASN A 608 13.92 -13.53 -0.37
CA ASN A 608 14.36 -13.31 1.00
C ASN A 608 14.69 -14.65 1.65
N LEU A 609 15.87 -14.71 2.24
CA LEU A 609 16.49 -15.87 2.84
C LEU A 609 16.82 -15.52 4.29
N ASN A 610 16.20 -16.23 5.22
CA ASN A 610 16.49 -16.15 6.64
C ASN A 610 17.10 -17.47 7.12
N LEU A 611 18.24 -17.36 7.77
CA LEU A 611 18.99 -18.48 8.33
C LEU A 611 19.17 -18.24 9.83
N ASP A 612 18.65 -19.15 10.65
CA ASP A 612 18.87 -19.17 12.10
C ASP A 612 19.76 -20.37 12.46
N TYR A 613 20.97 -20.10 12.98
CA TYR A 613 21.91 -21.13 13.44
C TYR A 613 22.14 -21.03 14.96
N LYS A 614 21.71 -22.07 15.69
CA LYS A 614 21.90 -22.21 17.13
C LYS A 614 23.34 -22.67 17.41
N ILE A 615 24.20 -21.73 17.77
CA ILE A 615 25.60 -21.99 18.13
C ILE A 615 25.68 -22.77 19.45
N GLY A 616 24.91 -22.33 20.44
CA GLY A 616 24.91 -22.90 21.79
C GLY A 616 23.63 -22.63 22.56
N LYS A 617 23.64 -22.88 23.88
CA LYS A 617 22.48 -22.59 24.74
C LYS A 617 22.27 -21.07 24.81
N GLY A 618 21.16 -20.60 24.26
CA GLY A 618 20.77 -19.18 24.29
C GLY A 618 21.46 -18.31 23.24
N LEU A 619 22.47 -18.80 22.50
CA LEU A 619 23.21 -18.03 21.49
C LEU A 619 22.82 -18.48 20.07
N ILE A 620 22.29 -17.54 19.28
CA ILE A 620 21.79 -17.77 17.93
C ILE A 620 22.45 -16.77 16.98
N PHE A 621 23.10 -17.28 15.94
CA PHE A 621 23.48 -16.47 14.79
C PHE A 621 22.31 -16.41 13.82
N ARG A 622 21.95 -15.20 13.39
CA ARG A 622 20.92 -14.98 12.38
C ARG A 622 21.49 -14.26 11.19
N ASN A 623 21.14 -14.74 10.00
CA ASN A 623 21.38 -14.05 8.76
C ASN A 623 20.05 -13.79 8.05
N THR A 624 19.86 -12.56 7.59
CA THR A 624 18.76 -12.17 6.70
C THR A 624 19.37 -11.58 5.45
N SER A 625 19.21 -12.29 4.34
CA SER A 625 19.69 -11.90 3.02
C SER A 625 18.50 -11.65 2.11
N ASN A 626 18.54 -10.56 1.34
CA ASN A 626 17.46 -10.23 0.42
C ASN A 626 17.96 -9.66 -0.89
N VAL A 627 17.23 -9.95 -1.97
CA VAL A 627 17.46 -9.44 -3.32
C VAL A 627 16.12 -9.07 -3.95
N ILE A 628 16.03 -7.87 -4.51
CA ILE A 628 14.89 -7.38 -5.28
C ILE A 628 15.39 -6.99 -6.66
N THR A 629 14.66 -7.44 -7.67
CA THR A 629 14.80 -6.99 -9.05
C THR A 629 13.49 -6.37 -9.48
N ASP A 630 13.51 -5.09 -9.83
CA ASP A 630 12.38 -4.42 -10.44
C ASP A 630 12.74 -3.98 -11.86
N GLY A 631 11.77 -4.07 -12.75
CA GLY A 631 11.85 -3.55 -14.11
C GLY A 631 10.54 -2.88 -14.46
N ALA A 632 10.58 -1.62 -14.85
CA ALA A 632 9.42 -0.84 -15.24
C ALA A 632 9.65 -0.27 -16.64
N ASP A 633 8.67 -0.48 -17.51
CA ASP A 633 8.62 0.05 -18.87
C ASP A 633 7.38 0.95 -18.97
N GLY A 634 7.56 2.18 -19.40
CA GLY A 634 6.52 3.16 -19.69
C GLY A 634 6.58 3.56 -21.16
N PHE A 635 5.43 3.61 -21.80
CA PHE A 635 5.30 4.07 -23.18
C PHE A 635 4.06 4.95 -23.29
N ALA A 636 4.23 6.18 -23.75
CA ALA A 636 3.13 7.06 -24.08
C ALA A 636 3.41 7.73 -25.43
N ALA A 637 2.43 7.80 -26.31
CA ALA A 637 2.59 8.46 -27.60
C ALA A 637 1.29 9.12 -28.07
N ALA A 638 1.44 10.12 -28.92
CA ALA A 638 0.36 10.74 -29.66
C ALA A 638 0.79 10.81 -31.13
N ASP A 639 -0.09 10.40 -32.03
CA ASP A 639 0.20 10.42 -33.46
C ASP A 639 -0.17 11.76 -34.12
N GLU A 640 0.10 11.85 -35.42
CA GLU A 640 -0.06 13.06 -36.20
C GLU A 640 -1.47 13.66 -36.28
N GLN A 641 -2.51 12.90 -35.90
CA GLN A 641 -3.91 13.29 -35.98
C GLN A 641 -4.42 13.98 -34.71
N THR A 642 -3.67 13.89 -33.61
CA THR A 642 -4.06 14.50 -32.33
C THR A 642 -3.96 16.03 -32.36
N PHE A 643 -4.79 16.69 -31.55
CA PHE A 643 -4.73 18.13 -31.27
C PHE A 643 -3.39 18.52 -30.64
N PHE A 644 -2.84 17.67 -29.75
CA PHE A 644 -1.51 17.89 -29.16
C PHE A 644 -0.42 18.02 -30.23
N ILE A 645 -0.38 17.09 -31.18
CA ILE A 645 0.61 17.13 -32.26
C ILE A 645 0.30 18.22 -33.27
N SER A 646 -0.97 18.43 -33.63
CA SER A 646 -1.38 19.52 -34.52
C SER A 646 -0.99 20.90 -33.94
N SER A 647 -1.13 21.09 -32.62
CA SER A 647 -0.71 22.30 -31.90
C SER A 647 0.79 22.51 -31.91
N THR A 648 1.57 21.43 -31.80
CA THR A 648 3.03 21.47 -31.92
C THR A 648 3.46 21.77 -33.35
N ARG A 649 2.75 21.19 -34.33
CA ARG A 649 3.00 21.36 -35.76
C ARG A 649 2.65 22.76 -36.26
N GLY A 650 1.56 23.34 -35.75
CA GLY A 650 1.05 24.66 -36.10
C GLY A 650 -0.13 24.68 -37.09
N TRP A 651 -0.68 23.52 -37.48
CA TRP A 651 -1.86 23.39 -38.34
C TRP A 651 -2.60 22.06 -38.08
N SER A 652 -3.86 21.97 -38.47
CA SER A 652 -4.67 20.76 -38.28
C SER A 652 -4.21 19.62 -39.19
N TYR A 653 -4.38 18.38 -38.76
CA TYR A 653 -4.14 17.22 -39.61
C TYR A 653 -4.99 17.28 -40.90
N GLY A 654 -4.38 16.99 -42.05
CA GLY A 654 -5.01 17.06 -43.37
C GLY A 654 -4.92 18.42 -44.07
N ASP A 655 -4.61 19.51 -43.36
CA ASP A 655 -4.38 20.81 -43.98
C ASP A 655 -3.10 20.81 -44.83
N LYS A 656 -3.11 21.57 -45.93
CA LYS A 656 -1.95 21.75 -46.82
C LYS A 656 -1.32 23.12 -46.57
N PRO A 657 -0.36 23.25 -45.63
CA PRO A 657 0.30 24.52 -45.36
C PRO A 657 1.26 24.91 -46.50
N GLU A 658 1.59 26.21 -46.57
CA GLU A 658 2.63 26.72 -47.45
C GLU A 658 4.02 26.19 -47.05
N GLY A 659 4.95 26.07 -48.01
CA GLY A 659 6.29 25.50 -47.78
C GLY A 659 7.11 26.22 -46.70
N GLN A 660 6.95 27.55 -46.55
CA GLN A 660 7.57 28.29 -45.45
C GLN A 660 7.07 27.84 -44.07
N LYS A 661 5.76 27.57 -43.92
CA LYS A 661 5.18 27.07 -42.66
C LYS A 661 5.72 25.68 -42.31
N ILE A 662 5.88 24.80 -43.31
CA ILE A 662 6.46 23.46 -43.12
C ILE A 662 7.89 23.57 -42.58
N ASN A 663 8.73 24.40 -43.21
CA ASN A 663 10.12 24.60 -42.78
C ASN A 663 10.24 25.27 -41.40
N SER A 664 9.24 26.08 -41.02
CA SER A 664 9.17 26.73 -39.71
C SER A 664 8.69 25.82 -38.57
N SER A 665 8.05 24.69 -38.89
CA SER A 665 7.47 23.78 -37.90
C SER A 665 8.54 22.95 -37.19
N SER A 666 8.40 22.80 -35.87
CA SER A 666 9.23 21.90 -35.08
C SER A 666 8.86 20.43 -35.31
N LEU A 667 7.64 20.12 -35.79
CA LEU A 667 7.16 18.75 -36.02
C LEU A 667 6.25 18.66 -37.27
N PRO A 668 6.80 18.82 -38.49
CA PRO A 668 5.99 18.86 -39.71
C PRO A 668 5.29 17.54 -40.03
N TYR A 669 5.87 16.39 -39.67
CA TYR A 669 5.36 15.05 -39.99
C TYR A 669 5.44 14.11 -38.79
N GLY A 670 4.49 13.17 -38.70
CA GLY A 670 4.45 12.16 -37.65
C GLY A 670 4.04 12.73 -36.28
N GLY A 671 3.98 11.83 -35.31
CA GLY A 671 3.66 12.10 -33.92
C GLY A 671 4.88 12.21 -33.00
N MET A 672 4.64 12.02 -31.71
CA MET A 672 5.67 12.04 -30.67
C MET A 672 5.47 10.87 -29.71
N ALA A 673 6.56 10.19 -29.35
CA ALA A 673 6.55 9.13 -28.34
C ALA A 673 7.50 9.45 -27.18
N TYR A 674 7.07 9.07 -25.98
CA TYR A 674 7.78 9.15 -24.72
C TYR A 674 7.95 7.74 -24.19
N MET A 675 9.20 7.33 -24.01
CA MET A 675 9.58 6.00 -23.60
C MET A 675 10.43 6.10 -22.35
N GLN A 676 10.12 5.28 -21.36
CA GLN A 676 10.94 5.14 -20.18
C GLN A 676 11.16 3.68 -19.87
N ASN A 677 12.41 3.30 -19.66
CA ASN A 677 12.72 2.03 -19.00
C ASN A 677 13.52 2.34 -17.74
N GLN A 678 13.21 1.63 -16.67
CA GLN A 678 13.97 1.64 -15.44
C GLN A 678 14.14 0.22 -14.91
N GLN A 679 15.36 -0.12 -14.56
CA GLN A 679 15.72 -1.37 -13.89
C GLN A 679 16.41 -1.06 -12.58
N SER A 680 16.02 -1.75 -11.52
CA SER A 680 16.69 -1.67 -10.24
C SER A 680 17.06 -3.03 -9.69
N LEU A 681 18.27 -3.10 -9.14
CA LEU A 681 18.75 -4.22 -8.35
C LEU A 681 19.05 -3.71 -6.94
N ILE A 682 18.32 -4.24 -5.98
CA ILE A 682 18.50 -3.92 -4.56
C ILE A 682 18.86 -5.20 -3.86
N TRP A 683 19.91 -5.17 -3.05
CA TRP A 683 20.25 -6.28 -2.18
C TRP A 683 20.65 -5.78 -0.80
N GLY A 684 20.36 -6.61 0.18
CA GLY A 684 20.64 -6.35 1.58
C GLY A 684 21.12 -7.60 2.28
N LEU A 685 22.12 -7.43 3.14
CA LEU A 685 22.67 -8.48 3.99
C LEU A 685 22.68 -7.97 5.42
N ARG A 686 22.08 -8.73 6.32
CA ARG A 686 22.12 -8.46 7.75
C ARG A 686 22.58 -9.70 8.49
N ASN A 687 23.50 -9.50 9.43
CA ASN A 687 23.91 -10.52 10.37
C ASN A 687 23.64 -10.03 11.78
N SER A 688 23.20 -10.94 12.65
CA SER A 688 23.10 -10.68 14.08
C SER A 688 23.54 -11.87 14.91
N LEU A 689 24.08 -11.56 16.08
CA LEU A 689 24.33 -12.50 17.14
C LEU A 689 23.38 -12.15 18.28
N ASP A 690 22.44 -13.06 18.54
CA ASP A 690 21.41 -12.90 19.56
C ASP A 690 21.70 -13.84 20.73
N TYR A 691 21.74 -13.28 21.94
CA TYR A 691 21.88 -14.02 23.18
C TYR A 691 20.66 -13.80 24.07
N THR A 692 19.99 -14.89 24.44
CA THR A 692 18.84 -14.89 25.35
C THR A 692 19.14 -15.80 26.53
N LYS A 693 19.02 -15.26 27.73
CA LYS A 693 19.21 -16.00 28.98
C LYS A 693 18.10 -15.68 29.97
N SER A 694 17.51 -16.73 30.53
CA SER A 694 16.60 -16.62 31.66
C SER A 694 17.37 -16.83 32.97
N PHE A 695 17.04 -16.04 33.99
CA PHE A 695 17.63 -16.10 35.32
C PHE A 695 16.58 -16.44 36.38
N PHE A 696 17.02 -16.82 37.58
CA PHE A 696 16.17 -17.05 38.76
C PHE A 696 14.94 -17.94 38.48
N ALA A 697 15.16 -19.16 37.99
CA ALA A 697 14.10 -20.10 37.63
C ALA A 697 13.09 -19.52 36.60
N GLU A 698 13.60 -18.82 35.58
CA GLU A 698 12.82 -18.19 34.52
C GLU A 698 11.97 -16.98 34.93
N ARG A 699 12.17 -16.47 36.15
CA ARG A 699 11.52 -15.23 36.62
C ARG A 699 11.92 -14.02 35.77
N ASP A 700 13.21 -13.92 35.41
CA ASP A 700 13.76 -12.79 34.69
C ASP A 700 14.35 -13.23 33.35
N GLN A 701 14.29 -12.36 32.34
CA GLN A 701 14.82 -12.63 31.01
C GLN A 701 15.71 -11.48 30.53
N PHE A 702 16.89 -11.82 30.02
CA PHE A 702 17.83 -10.90 29.41
C PHE A 702 18.05 -11.27 27.95
N ASN A 703 17.97 -10.28 27.08
CA ASN A 703 18.16 -10.41 25.65
C ASN A 703 19.18 -9.38 25.17
N VAL A 704 20.19 -9.83 24.43
CA VAL A 704 21.18 -8.97 23.77
C VAL A 704 21.25 -9.35 22.31
N SER A 705 21.29 -8.36 21.43
CA SER A 705 21.48 -8.55 20.00
C SER A 705 22.53 -7.57 19.51
N LEU A 706 23.56 -8.07 18.83
CA LEU A 706 24.57 -7.26 18.16
C LEU A 706 24.56 -7.61 16.69
N GLY A 707 24.63 -6.63 15.80
CA GLY A 707 24.63 -6.94 14.38
C GLY A 707 25.04 -5.80 13.47
N ASN A 708 25.17 -6.16 12.20
CA ASN A 708 25.50 -5.26 11.12
C ASN A 708 24.50 -5.41 9.96
N GLU A 709 24.39 -4.37 9.16
CA GLU A 709 23.54 -4.33 7.98
C GLU A 709 24.30 -3.64 6.84
N ILE A 710 24.24 -4.24 5.65
CA ILE A 710 24.82 -3.71 4.43
C ILE A 710 23.73 -3.74 3.38
N ARG A 711 23.57 -2.64 2.64
CA ARG A 711 22.59 -2.53 1.57
C ARG A 711 23.18 -1.74 0.40
N SER A 712 22.86 -2.20 -0.80
CA SER A 712 23.13 -1.47 -2.04
C SER A 712 21.86 -1.47 -2.89
N ALA A 713 21.52 -0.31 -3.44
CA ALA A 713 20.48 -0.17 -4.44
C ALA A 713 21.06 0.53 -5.66
N LYS A 714 21.02 -0.15 -6.82
CA LYS A 714 21.44 0.40 -8.10
C LYS A 714 20.22 0.57 -8.98
N TYR A 715 20.09 1.76 -9.58
CA TYR A 715 19.04 2.12 -10.51
C TYR A 715 19.71 2.47 -11.84
N ASN A 716 19.23 1.91 -12.94
CA ASN A 716 19.61 2.35 -14.27
C ASN A 716 18.34 2.50 -15.09
N GLY A 717 18.26 3.55 -15.87
CA GLY A 717 17.13 3.77 -16.75
C GLY A 717 17.46 4.76 -17.84
N ASN A 718 16.51 4.89 -18.74
CA ASN A 718 16.54 5.88 -19.79
C ASN A 718 15.15 6.51 -19.91
N ILE A 719 15.15 7.81 -20.19
CA ILE A 719 13.98 8.57 -20.60
C ILE A 719 14.27 9.03 -22.02
N ILE A 720 13.41 8.66 -22.96
CA ILE A 720 13.56 8.96 -24.37
C ILE A 720 12.29 9.65 -24.84
N THR A 721 12.44 10.84 -25.42
CA THR A 721 11.40 11.52 -26.19
C THR A 721 11.84 11.49 -27.65
N GLU A 722 11.02 10.92 -28.53
CA GLU A 722 11.35 10.77 -29.95
C GLU A 722 10.21 11.31 -30.84
N PRO A 723 10.48 12.31 -31.70
CA PRO A 723 9.54 12.84 -32.66
C PRO A 723 9.44 11.98 -33.94
N GLY A 724 8.46 12.27 -34.79
CA GLY A 724 8.26 11.58 -36.07
C GLY A 724 7.70 10.16 -35.90
N TYR A 725 6.86 9.95 -34.89
CA TYR A 725 6.27 8.65 -34.57
C TYR A 725 5.11 8.28 -35.51
N PHE A 726 5.14 7.08 -36.10
CA PHE A 726 4.08 6.55 -36.98
C PHE A 726 3.59 5.18 -36.46
N PRO A 727 2.49 5.13 -35.68
CA PRO A 727 1.99 3.88 -35.11
C PRO A 727 1.49 2.90 -36.17
N ASP A 728 0.86 3.40 -37.22
CA ASP A 728 0.30 2.68 -38.37
C ASP A 728 1.39 2.06 -39.28
N ARG A 729 2.61 2.60 -39.24
CA ARG A 729 3.78 2.12 -40.01
C ARG A 729 4.70 1.24 -39.16
N GLY A 730 4.10 0.39 -38.33
CA GLY A 730 4.86 -0.53 -37.46
C GLY A 730 5.56 0.15 -36.28
N LYS A 731 4.99 1.23 -35.74
CA LYS A 731 5.56 2.04 -34.65
C LYS A 731 6.97 2.56 -34.98
N THR A 732 7.18 3.02 -36.21
CA THR A 732 8.47 3.54 -36.70
C THR A 732 8.65 5.02 -36.36
N PHE A 733 9.91 5.45 -36.33
CA PHE A 733 10.30 6.84 -36.12
C PHE A 733 10.99 7.36 -37.38
N SER A 734 10.49 8.46 -37.93
CA SER A 734 11.09 9.16 -39.07
C SER A 734 11.00 10.68 -38.87
N PRO A 735 11.70 11.24 -37.86
CA PRO A 735 11.66 12.67 -37.59
C PRO A 735 12.39 13.47 -38.67
N ALA A 736 11.85 14.66 -38.98
CA ALA A 736 12.59 15.67 -39.72
C ALA A 736 13.82 16.13 -38.92
N ASP A 737 14.86 16.62 -39.60
CA ASP A 737 16.11 17.01 -38.94
C ASP A 737 15.93 18.09 -37.87
N ARG A 738 15.01 19.03 -38.10
CA ARG A 738 14.65 20.06 -37.12
C ARG A 738 13.95 19.44 -35.90
N SER A 739 12.97 18.56 -36.11
CA SER A 739 12.27 17.85 -35.03
C SER A 739 13.26 17.08 -34.15
N ARG A 740 14.18 16.34 -34.78
CA ARG A 740 15.21 15.59 -34.05
C ARG A 740 16.11 16.51 -33.21
N LYS A 741 16.41 17.72 -33.69
CA LYS A 741 17.27 18.68 -32.97
C LYS A 741 16.55 19.39 -31.82
N GLU A 742 15.27 19.74 -32.00
CA GLU A 742 14.51 20.57 -31.05
C GLU A 742 13.70 19.75 -30.03
N LEU A 743 13.22 18.56 -30.41
CA LEU A 743 12.23 17.80 -29.63
C LEU A 743 12.73 16.44 -29.12
N SER A 744 13.81 15.89 -29.67
CA SER A 744 14.37 14.64 -29.14
C SER A 744 15.07 14.87 -27.81
N GLU A 745 14.79 14.00 -26.84
CA GLU A 745 15.48 13.95 -25.55
C GLU A 745 15.96 12.52 -25.29
N HIS A 746 17.22 12.37 -24.92
CA HIS A 746 17.78 11.09 -24.49
C HIS A 746 18.53 11.27 -23.19
N LEU A 747 17.88 10.91 -22.09
CA LEU A 747 18.45 10.96 -20.76
C LEU A 747 18.76 9.55 -20.29
N ILE A 748 20.00 9.29 -19.92
CA ILE A 748 20.39 8.06 -19.20
C ILE A 748 20.52 8.43 -17.73
N ASN A 749 19.69 7.81 -16.90
CA ASN A 749 19.75 7.97 -15.46
C ASN A 749 20.42 6.76 -14.83
N SER A 750 21.39 6.99 -13.96
CA SER A 750 21.99 5.97 -13.12
C SER A 750 22.12 6.48 -11.69
N GLY A 751 21.75 5.65 -10.73
CA GLY A 751 21.81 5.96 -9.31
C GLY A 751 22.40 4.80 -8.52
N LEU A 752 23.17 5.14 -7.48
CA LEU A 752 23.74 4.17 -6.55
C LEU A 752 23.57 4.67 -5.11
N ASP A 753 22.86 3.88 -4.31
CA ASP A 753 22.66 4.12 -2.88
C ASP A 753 23.21 2.98 -2.06
N ASN A 754 24.29 3.28 -1.35
CA ASN A 754 24.94 2.35 -0.43
C ASN A 754 24.76 2.82 1.00
N SER A 755 24.45 1.87 1.88
CA SER A 755 24.42 2.10 3.30
C SER A 755 25.04 0.95 4.07
N VAL A 756 25.72 1.30 5.16
CA VAL A 756 26.29 0.36 6.12
C VAL A 756 25.89 0.79 7.52
N SER A 757 25.49 -0.15 8.34
CA SER A 757 25.01 0.16 9.68
C SER A 757 25.45 -0.89 10.69
N TYR A 758 25.65 -0.45 11.92
CA TYR A 758 25.96 -1.29 13.07
C TYR A 758 24.97 -0.98 14.19
N TYR A 759 24.46 -2.01 14.85
CA TYR A 759 23.50 -1.81 15.93
C TYR A 759 23.72 -2.79 17.08
N GLY A 760 23.32 -2.36 18.27
CA GLY A 760 23.23 -3.16 19.47
C GLY A 760 21.89 -2.91 20.15
N THR A 761 21.26 -3.97 20.66
CA THR A 761 20.02 -3.89 21.43
C THR A 761 20.14 -4.72 22.68
N VAL A 762 19.72 -4.16 23.80
CA VAL A 762 19.65 -4.82 25.10
C VAL A 762 18.22 -4.71 25.60
N ALA A 763 17.64 -5.81 26.06
CA ALA A 763 16.35 -5.82 26.71
C ALA A 763 16.38 -6.70 27.97
N TYR A 764 15.71 -6.24 29.02
CA TYR A 764 15.62 -6.94 30.29
C TYR A 764 14.17 -6.93 30.79
N SER A 765 13.66 -8.12 31.13
CA SER A 765 12.35 -8.32 31.74
C SER A 765 12.55 -8.81 33.16
N LEU A 766 12.11 -8.02 34.13
CA LEU A 766 12.12 -8.35 35.56
C LEU A 766 10.72 -8.84 35.95
N MET A 767 10.60 -10.10 36.35
CA MET A 767 9.34 -10.73 36.78
C MET A 767 8.18 -10.62 35.77
N ASN A 768 8.46 -10.32 34.50
CA ASN A 768 7.47 -9.92 33.48
C ASN A 768 6.60 -8.71 33.87
N ARG A 769 7.02 -7.94 34.87
CA ARG A 769 6.37 -6.72 35.36
C ARG A 769 7.01 -5.47 34.77
N TYR A 770 8.34 -5.41 34.82
CA TYR A 770 9.11 -4.27 34.34
C TYR A 770 9.97 -4.72 33.18
N ILE A 771 9.73 -4.16 32.01
CA ILE A 771 10.46 -4.45 30.79
C ILE A 771 11.18 -3.20 30.35
N PHE A 772 12.48 -3.30 30.15
CA PHE A 772 13.33 -2.21 29.65
C PHE A 772 13.98 -2.64 28.34
N SER A 773 14.08 -1.73 27.38
CA SER A 773 14.79 -1.95 26.13
C SER A 773 15.55 -0.70 25.71
N ALA A 774 16.81 -0.89 25.35
CA ALA A 774 17.69 0.14 24.82
C ALA A 774 18.31 -0.34 23.50
N THR A 775 18.33 0.52 22.50
CA THR A 775 18.98 0.27 21.21
C THR A 775 19.92 1.42 20.90
N VAL A 776 21.12 1.10 20.41
CA VAL A 776 22.07 2.06 19.84
C VAL A 776 22.41 1.59 18.43
N ARG A 777 22.43 2.50 17.48
CA ARG A 777 22.71 2.23 16.07
C ARG A 777 23.54 3.34 15.45
N SER A 778 24.47 3.01 14.58
CA SER A 778 25.19 3.97 13.76
C SER A 778 24.96 3.63 12.28
N ASP A 779 24.47 4.60 11.52
CA ASP A 779 24.12 4.44 10.10
C ASP A 779 25.03 5.29 9.21
N GLY A 780 25.61 4.68 8.18
CA GLY A 780 26.46 5.31 7.18
C GLY A 780 25.83 5.35 5.79
N SER A 781 26.04 6.42 5.03
CA SER A 781 25.56 6.56 3.64
C SER A 781 26.61 7.18 2.72
N ASN A 782 26.63 6.74 1.46
CA ASN A 782 27.46 7.32 0.38
C ASN A 782 26.98 8.68 -0.15
N ARG A 783 25.90 9.26 0.41
CA ARG A 783 25.33 10.54 -0.03
C ARG A 783 25.97 11.78 0.61
N PHE A 784 26.69 11.61 1.73
CA PHE A 784 27.33 12.71 2.45
C PHE A 784 28.79 12.92 2.02
N GLY A 785 29.28 14.15 2.12
CA GLY A 785 30.53 14.63 1.53
C GLY A 785 31.85 14.13 2.16
N GLN A 786 32.93 14.87 1.89
CA GLN A 786 34.31 14.50 2.25
C GLN A 786 34.59 14.50 3.76
N PHE A 787 33.83 15.24 4.57
CA PHE A 787 34.04 15.29 6.02
C PHE A 787 33.53 14.03 6.72
N SER A 788 34.44 13.35 7.44
CA SER A 788 34.20 12.06 8.11
C SER A 788 33.14 12.12 9.21
N ASN A 789 32.99 13.28 9.85
CA ASN A 789 32.07 13.54 10.97
C ASN A 789 30.58 13.45 10.58
N SER A 790 30.22 13.62 9.31
CA SER A 790 28.82 13.62 8.84
C SER A 790 28.40 12.31 8.17
N ARG A 791 29.36 11.38 7.94
CA ARG A 791 29.09 10.12 7.23
C ARG A 791 28.30 9.12 8.06
N PHE A 792 28.54 9.07 9.38
CA PHE A 792 27.86 8.17 10.30
C PHE A 792 26.99 8.96 11.28
N LEU A 793 25.71 8.57 11.40
CA LEU A 793 24.79 9.14 12.37
C LEU A 793 24.53 8.15 13.51
N PRO A 794 24.98 8.43 14.74
CA PRO A 794 24.58 7.65 15.90
C PRO A 794 23.15 8.00 16.31
N ASN A 795 22.31 6.98 16.39
CA ASN A 795 20.95 7.00 16.86
C ASN A 795 20.79 6.10 18.09
N PHE A 796 19.87 6.47 18.97
CA PHE A 796 19.58 5.68 20.16
C PHE A 796 18.08 5.67 20.44
N SER A 797 17.62 4.65 21.14
CA SER A 797 16.28 4.61 21.71
C SER A 797 16.31 3.92 23.07
N PHE A 798 15.46 4.41 23.97
CA PHE A 798 15.21 3.87 25.29
C PHE A 798 13.71 3.72 25.47
N SER A 799 13.30 2.63 26.09
CA SER A 799 11.90 2.36 26.33
C SER A 799 11.69 1.48 27.55
N GLY A 800 10.56 1.69 28.21
CA GLY A 800 10.15 0.96 29.40
C GLY A 800 8.68 0.60 29.32
N ARG A 801 8.32 -0.53 29.88
CA ARG A 801 6.94 -0.97 30.06
C ARG A 801 6.76 -1.52 31.46
N TRP A 802 5.67 -1.10 32.09
CA TRP A 802 5.23 -1.60 33.38
C TRP A 802 3.85 -2.25 33.23
N ASN A 803 3.75 -3.52 33.62
CA ASN A 803 2.53 -4.30 33.64
C ASN A 803 1.96 -4.30 35.06
N ALA A 804 1.13 -3.31 35.39
CA ALA A 804 0.55 -3.16 36.72
C ALA A 804 -0.33 -4.37 37.11
N ALA A 805 -1.01 -5.00 36.14
CA ALA A 805 -1.86 -6.17 36.40
C ALA A 805 -1.09 -7.40 36.91
N MET A 806 0.23 -7.42 36.78
CA MET A 806 1.09 -8.50 37.27
C MET A 806 1.59 -8.25 38.71
N GLU A 807 1.26 -7.10 39.30
CA GLU A 807 1.62 -6.77 40.68
C GLU A 807 0.76 -7.52 41.69
N SER A 808 1.37 -7.98 42.79
CA SER A 808 0.65 -8.71 43.84
C SER A 808 -0.40 -7.85 44.56
N TRP A 809 -0.19 -6.53 44.59
CA TRP A 809 -1.11 -5.57 45.19
C TRP A 809 -2.24 -5.16 44.24
N PHE A 810 -2.13 -5.44 42.94
CA PHE A 810 -3.15 -5.03 41.98
C PHE A 810 -4.37 -5.93 42.11
N PRO A 811 -5.54 -5.41 42.52
CA PRO A 811 -6.73 -6.21 42.66
C PRO A 811 -7.33 -6.42 41.27
N ALA A 812 -6.84 -7.43 40.55
CA ALA A 812 -7.42 -7.85 39.28
C ALA A 812 -8.87 -8.29 39.53
N THR A 813 -9.80 -7.36 39.36
CA THR A 813 -11.23 -7.54 39.61
C THR A 813 -11.95 -7.68 38.28
N THR A 814 -13.24 -8.00 38.32
CA THR A 814 -14.08 -7.96 37.13
C THR A 814 -14.15 -6.55 36.52
N LEU A 815 -14.02 -5.49 37.33
CA LEU A 815 -14.05 -4.12 36.86
C LEU A 815 -12.78 -3.76 36.08
N LEU A 816 -11.60 -4.04 36.63
CA LEU A 816 -10.31 -3.72 36.01
C LEU A 816 -9.45 -4.99 35.89
N THR A 817 -9.28 -5.48 34.65
CA THR A 817 -8.71 -6.80 34.37
C THR A 817 -7.28 -6.76 33.88
N ASP A 818 -6.86 -5.67 33.22
CA ASP A 818 -5.48 -5.47 32.78
C ASP A 818 -5.17 -3.98 32.78
N TRP A 819 -3.92 -3.64 33.10
CA TRP A 819 -3.41 -2.28 33.00
C TRP A 819 -1.89 -2.29 32.78
N GLN A 820 -1.47 -1.56 31.75
CA GLN A 820 -0.09 -1.50 31.29
C GLN A 820 0.25 -0.07 30.90
N VAL A 821 1.44 0.38 31.26
CA VAL A 821 1.97 1.69 30.88
C VAL A 821 3.29 1.50 30.14
N ARG A 822 3.48 2.22 29.05
CA ARG A 822 4.69 2.22 28.23
C ARG A 822 5.20 3.62 28.00
N ALA A 823 6.51 3.80 28.02
CA ALA A 823 7.17 5.05 27.70
C ALA A 823 8.39 4.77 26.80
N SER A 824 8.63 5.65 25.82
CA SER A 824 9.79 5.56 24.94
C SER A 824 10.33 6.93 24.56
N TYR A 825 11.63 7.01 24.33
CA TYR A 825 12.34 8.18 23.83
C TYR A 825 13.46 7.72 22.88
N GLY A 826 13.65 8.39 21.76
CA GLY A 826 14.74 8.06 20.86
C GLY A 826 14.91 9.04 19.70
N THR A 827 15.94 8.79 18.91
CA THR A 827 16.29 9.57 17.73
C THR A 827 16.24 8.73 16.47
N GLN A 828 15.84 9.38 15.37
CA GLN A 828 15.87 8.82 14.02
C GLN A 828 16.57 9.81 13.09
N GLY A 829 17.27 9.31 12.07
CA GLY A 829 17.75 10.15 10.97
C GLY A 829 16.83 10.11 9.75
N ASN A 830 17.06 11.02 8.80
CA ASN A 830 16.53 10.98 7.43
C ASN A 830 17.60 11.45 6.42
N VAL A 831 17.58 10.90 5.20
CA VAL A 831 18.45 11.34 4.09
C VAL A 831 17.58 11.95 3.01
N VAL A 832 17.84 13.21 2.67
CA VAL A 832 17.16 13.90 1.58
C VAL A 832 17.93 13.69 0.28
N THR A 833 17.27 13.14 -0.74
CA THR A 833 17.87 12.84 -2.05
C THR A 833 17.92 14.04 -3.01
N ALA A 834 17.25 15.15 -2.65
CA ALA A 834 17.10 16.33 -3.51
C ALA A 834 18.40 17.15 -3.68
N VAL A 835 19.36 17.01 -2.76
CA VAL A 835 20.63 17.75 -2.75
C VAL A 835 21.81 16.78 -2.60
N GLY A 836 22.97 17.16 -3.12
CA GLY A 836 24.22 16.45 -2.92
C GLY A 836 25.34 17.38 -2.43
N PRO A 837 26.46 16.83 -1.95
CA PRO A 837 27.58 17.63 -1.43
C PRO A 837 28.42 18.27 -2.54
N ASN A 838 28.28 17.79 -3.78
CA ASN A 838 29.07 18.23 -4.92
C ASN A 838 28.32 19.28 -5.75
N LEU A 839 29.07 20.14 -6.44
CA LEU A 839 28.52 20.97 -7.51
C LEU A 839 27.96 20.04 -8.59
N ILE A 840 26.69 20.25 -8.95
CA ILE A 840 26.07 19.55 -10.07
C ILE A 840 25.82 20.58 -11.15
N ALA A 841 26.53 20.43 -12.27
CA ALA A 841 26.22 21.16 -13.48
C ALA A 841 25.67 20.21 -14.54
N THR A 842 24.74 20.70 -15.33
CA THR A 842 24.14 19.95 -16.45
C THR A 842 24.15 20.82 -17.68
N TYR A 843 24.11 20.22 -18.86
CA TYR A 843 23.70 20.99 -20.02
C TYR A 843 22.29 21.57 -19.79
N ALA A 844 22.08 22.79 -20.24
CA ALA A 844 20.76 23.38 -20.34
C ALA A 844 19.92 22.54 -21.32
N SER A 845 18.59 22.75 -21.32
CA SER A 845 17.69 21.96 -22.18
C SER A 845 18.09 22.11 -23.66
N PRO A 846 17.81 21.15 -24.57
CA PRO A 846 18.31 21.17 -25.95
C PRO A 846 18.00 22.46 -26.75
N ASP A 847 16.97 23.20 -26.35
CA ASP A 847 16.56 24.52 -26.87
C ASP A 847 17.40 25.69 -26.35
N GLN A 848 18.15 25.49 -25.26
CA GLN A 848 19.03 26.46 -24.61
C GLN A 848 20.48 26.26 -25.06
N ARG A 849 20.71 26.40 -26.37
CA ARG A 849 22.04 26.48 -26.96
C ARG A 849 22.50 27.93 -27.00
N ASP A 850 23.81 28.12 -26.98
CA ASP A 850 24.39 29.43 -27.14
C ASP A 850 24.03 29.97 -28.54
N GLY A 851 23.39 31.13 -28.59
CA GLY A 851 22.84 31.70 -29.82
C GLY A 851 23.90 32.09 -30.86
N LEU A 852 25.17 32.23 -30.44
CA LEU A 852 26.28 32.60 -31.32
C LEU A 852 27.02 31.37 -31.86
N THR A 853 27.31 30.39 -30.99
CA THR A 853 28.16 29.23 -31.29
C THR A 853 27.37 27.96 -31.61
N GLY A 854 26.08 27.91 -31.27
CA GLY A 854 25.23 26.72 -31.40
C GLY A 854 25.62 25.56 -30.47
N LEU A 855 26.58 25.78 -29.57
CA LEU A 855 27.04 24.79 -28.60
C LEU A 855 26.07 24.69 -27.41
N PRO A 856 25.97 23.52 -26.76
CA PRO A 856 25.21 23.39 -25.52
C PRO A 856 25.74 24.31 -24.42
N VAL A 857 24.85 25.02 -23.73
CA VAL A 857 25.22 25.83 -22.55
C VAL A 857 25.23 24.93 -21.32
N LEU A 858 26.21 25.11 -20.44
CA LEU A 858 26.26 24.44 -19.14
C LEU A 858 25.61 25.34 -18.09
N ARG A 859 24.66 24.82 -17.32
CA ARG A 859 24.02 25.51 -16.19
C ARG A 859 24.34 24.81 -14.88
N ILE A 860 24.47 25.58 -13.80
CA ILE A 860 24.58 25.02 -12.45
C ILE A 860 23.18 24.57 -12.03
N LYS A 861 23.00 23.27 -11.81
CA LYS A 861 21.75 22.67 -11.31
C LYS A 861 21.67 22.75 -9.78
N SER A 862 22.80 22.57 -9.10
CA SER A 862 22.90 22.66 -7.65
C SER A 862 24.30 23.11 -7.27
N LEU A 863 24.38 24.10 -6.39
CA LEU A 863 25.63 24.46 -5.71
C LEU A 863 26.10 23.32 -4.79
N PRO A 864 27.42 23.19 -4.56
CA PRO A 864 27.96 22.24 -3.60
C PRO A 864 27.49 22.61 -2.19
N TYR A 865 27.14 21.60 -1.40
CA TYR A 865 26.88 21.77 0.02
C TYR A 865 27.72 20.81 0.85
N PRO A 866 29.01 21.13 1.11
CA PRO A 866 29.93 20.23 1.81
C PRO A 866 29.48 19.84 3.22
N ASP A 867 28.76 20.75 3.90
CA ASP A 867 28.20 20.57 5.25
C ASP A 867 26.83 19.88 5.27
N LEU A 868 26.41 19.29 4.14
CA LEU A 868 25.20 18.49 4.06
C LEU A 868 25.25 17.39 5.12
N ARG A 869 24.22 17.38 5.97
CA ARG A 869 24.08 16.44 7.09
C ARG A 869 22.69 15.83 7.14
N TRP A 870 22.55 14.82 7.98
CA TRP A 870 21.28 14.12 8.22
C TRP A 870 20.25 15.04 8.85
N GLU A 871 18.98 14.93 8.44
CA GLU A 871 17.89 15.49 9.25
C GLU A 871 17.69 14.57 10.46
N LYS A 872 17.49 15.13 11.66
CA LYS A 872 17.37 14.34 12.89
C LYS A 872 16.04 14.58 13.58
N THR A 873 15.31 13.51 13.88
CA THR A 873 14.03 13.56 14.58
C THR A 873 14.18 12.98 15.98
N TYR A 874 13.87 13.79 16.99
CA TYR A 874 13.74 13.36 18.38
C TYR A 874 12.27 13.06 18.67
N GLN A 875 11.98 11.90 19.26
CA GLN A 875 10.62 11.48 19.54
C GLN A 875 10.50 10.90 20.94
N TRP A 876 9.44 11.30 21.65
CA TRP A 876 8.98 10.64 22.87
C TRP A 876 7.55 10.13 22.69
N ASN A 877 7.18 9.09 23.42
CA ASN A 877 5.83 8.52 23.45
C ASN A 877 5.51 7.99 24.84
N ILE A 878 4.32 8.27 25.35
CA ILE A 878 3.76 7.67 26.56
C ILE A 878 2.43 7.03 26.19
N GLY A 879 2.24 5.76 26.50
CA GLY A 879 1.00 5.04 26.22
C GLY A 879 0.51 4.24 27.40
N THR A 880 -0.81 4.05 27.47
CA THR A 880 -1.47 3.22 28.46
C THR A 880 -2.45 2.30 27.75
N ASN A 881 -2.51 1.06 28.20
CA ASN A 881 -3.52 0.10 27.79
C ASN A 881 -4.21 -0.41 29.05
N PHE A 882 -5.53 -0.36 29.10
CA PHE A 882 -6.30 -0.99 30.16
C PHE A 882 -7.52 -1.71 29.62
N ALA A 883 -7.93 -2.75 30.34
CA ALA A 883 -9.09 -3.56 30.02
C ALA A 883 -10.03 -3.63 31.22
N LEU A 884 -11.34 -3.51 30.96
CA LEU A 884 -12.41 -3.54 31.94
C LEU A 884 -13.41 -4.66 31.62
N PHE A 885 -14.17 -5.08 32.62
CA PHE A 885 -15.33 -5.99 32.49
C PHE A 885 -14.98 -7.33 31.81
N ASP A 886 -13.95 -8.03 32.27
CA ASP A 886 -13.49 -9.30 31.65
C ASP A 886 -13.08 -9.13 30.18
N ASN A 887 -12.21 -8.15 29.92
CA ASN A 887 -11.71 -7.76 28.59
C ASN A 887 -12.80 -7.37 27.57
N ARG A 888 -13.97 -6.94 28.04
CA ARG A 888 -15.05 -6.49 27.15
C ARG A 888 -14.87 -5.06 26.69
N PHE A 889 -14.19 -4.23 27.46
CA PHE A 889 -13.88 -2.86 27.09
C PHE A 889 -12.37 -2.68 27.18
N ARG A 890 -11.70 -2.45 26.05
CA ARG A 890 -10.25 -2.23 25.98
C ARG A 890 -9.97 -0.86 25.42
N VAL A 891 -9.02 -0.16 26.01
CA VAL A 891 -8.57 1.15 25.56
C VAL A 891 -7.06 1.12 25.44
N ASP A 892 -6.53 1.41 24.25
CA ASP A 892 -5.11 1.74 24.03
C ASP A 892 -5.02 3.21 23.65
N MET A 893 -4.39 4.00 24.51
CA MET A 893 -4.17 5.43 24.30
C MET A 893 -2.67 5.71 24.28
N SER A 894 -2.21 6.59 23.39
CA SER A 894 -0.83 7.03 23.35
C SER A 894 -0.75 8.53 23.08
N VAL A 895 0.12 9.24 23.78
CA VAL A 895 0.47 10.65 23.56
C VAL A 895 1.92 10.73 23.14
N TYR A 896 2.23 11.58 22.17
CA TYR A 896 3.58 11.66 21.60
C TYR A 896 3.96 13.08 21.20
N GLY A 897 5.27 13.30 21.10
CA GLY A 897 5.87 14.51 20.52
C GLY A 897 7.07 14.15 19.65
N LYS A 898 7.20 14.83 18.52
CA LYS A 898 8.33 14.76 17.58
C LYS A 898 8.90 16.17 17.37
N LYS A 899 10.22 16.28 17.43
CA LYS A 899 10.99 17.47 17.06
C LYS A 899 12.01 17.08 16.00
N SER A 900 11.80 17.48 14.76
CA SER A 900 12.72 17.29 13.65
C SER A 900 13.58 18.53 13.50
N VAL A 901 14.90 18.39 13.58
CA VAL A 901 15.89 19.46 13.47
C VAL A 901 16.78 19.21 12.25
N ASP A 902 17.47 20.26 11.81
CA ASP A 902 18.31 20.23 10.60
C ASP A 902 17.52 19.80 9.35
N VAL A 903 16.21 20.06 9.34
CA VAL A 903 15.34 19.81 8.20
C VAL A 903 15.83 20.64 7.03
N LEU A 904 15.94 20.01 5.88
CA LEU A 904 16.43 20.66 4.68
C LEU A 904 15.37 21.63 4.15
N ASP A 905 15.81 22.84 3.87
CA ASP A 905 14.98 23.94 3.37
C ASP A 905 15.74 24.69 2.27
N ASN A 906 15.01 25.50 1.50
CA ASN A 906 15.61 26.45 0.57
C ASN A 906 16.00 27.72 1.34
N VAL A 907 17.02 28.41 0.85
CA VAL A 907 17.43 29.73 1.35
C VAL A 907 17.73 30.57 0.12
N PRO A 908 17.20 31.80 0.03
CA PRO A 908 17.55 32.70 -1.05
C PRO A 908 19.02 33.11 -0.89
N ILE A 909 19.75 33.09 -1.99
CA ILE A 909 21.14 33.52 -2.04
C ILE A 909 21.29 34.65 -3.07
N PRO A 910 22.32 35.51 -2.93
CA PRO A 910 22.61 36.54 -3.94
C PRO A 910 22.91 35.93 -5.32
N TYR A 911 22.44 36.57 -6.39
CA TYR A 911 22.54 36.01 -7.76
C TYR A 911 24.00 35.92 -8.26
N GLU A 912 24.94 36.63 -7.64
CA GLU A 912 26.38 36.58 -7.94
C GLU A 912 26.97 35.17 -7.76
N TYR A 913 26.31 34.29 -7.01
CA TYR A 913 26.65 32.87 -6.90
C TYR A 913 26.23 32.03 -8.13
N GLY A 914 25.58 32.64 -9.13
CA GLY A 914 25.07 31.99 -10.33
C GLY A 914 23.74 31.23 -10.13
N MET A 915 23.12 31.38 -8.96
CA MET A 915 21.81 30.85 -8.59
C MET A 915 21.16 31.83 -7.59
N ASP A 916 19.83 31.78 -7.44
CA ASP A 916 19.05 32.61 -6.51
C ASP A 916 18.55 31.83 -5.26
N ILE A 917 18.71 30.50 -5.25
CA ILE A 917 18.37 29.62 -4.13
C ILE A 917 19.44 28.56 -3.85
N MET A 918 19.63 28.21 -2.58
CA MET A 918 20.46 27.08 -2.15
C MET A 918 19.72 26.24 -1.09
N TYR A 919 20.01 24.94 -1.04
CA TYR A 919 19.54 24.06 0.03
C TYR A 919 20.40 24.21 1.29
N ARG A 920 19.75 24.22 2.47
CA ARG A 920 20.43 24.30 3.77
C ARG A 920 19.77 23.40 4.81
N ASN A 921 20.58 22.71 5.62
CA ASN A 921 20.12 22.09 6.87
C ASN A 921 19.97 23.18 7.94
N GLY A 922 18.74 23.48 8.38
CA GLY A 922 18.55 24.48 9.43
C GLY A 922 17.13 24.67 9.95
N SER A 923 16.12 24.11 9.26
CA SER A 923 14.73 24.27 9.67
C SER A 923 14.35 23.26 10.75
N THR A 924 13.38 23.62 11.58
CA THR A 924 12.86 22.74 12.65
C THR A 924 11.35 22.56 12.49
N LEU A 925 10.88 21.32 12.66
CA LEU A 925 9.46 20.96 12.64
C LEU A 925 9.05 20.31 13.96
N TYR A 926 7.84 20.61 14.40
CA TYR A 926 7.21 20.02 15.58
C TYR A 926 5.94 19.27 15.18
N ASN A 927 5.80 18.04 15.67
CA ASN A 927 4.54 17.30 15.58
C ASN A 927 4.18 16.79 16.97
N ALA A 928 2.95 17.01 17.41
CA ALA A 928 2.45 16.50 18.69
C ALA A 928 1.03 15.99 18.53
N GLY A 929 0.65 15.01 19.34
CA GLY A 929 -0.65 14.39 19.16
C GLY A 929 -0.96 13.27 20.12
N TRP A 930 -2.13 12.68 19.92
CA TRP A 930 -2.58 11.51 20.64
C TRP A 930 -3.24 10.52 19.68
N ASP A 931 -3.14 9.24 20.03
CA ASP A 931 -3.75 8.11 19.34
C ASP A 931 -4.67 7.39 20.35
N LEU A 932 -5.84 6.96 19.92
CA LEU A 932 -6.81 6.24 20.73
C LEU A 932 -7.41 5.08 19.93
N LEU A 933 -7.42 3.91 20.54
CA LEU A 933 -8.12 2.71 20.08
C LEU A 933 -9.02 2.24 21.21
N VAL A 934 -10.31 2.06 20.93
CA VAL A 934 -11.30 1.53 21.86
C VAL A 934 -11.97 0.33 21.23
N ASP A 935 -11.87 -0.83 21.88
CA ASP A 935 -12.61 -2.04 21.52
C ASP A 935 -13.68 -2.32 22.55
N ILE A 936 -14.93 -2.45 22.11
CA ILE A 936 -16.09 -2.72 22.96
C ILE A 936 -16.77 -3.99 22.48
N ASN A 937 -16.74 -5.06 23.26
CA ASN A 937 -17.51 -6.28 23.07
C ASN A 937 -18.83 -6.18 23.85
N ALA A 938 -19.78 -5.41 23.32
CA ALA A 938 -21.05 -5.11 23.97
C ALA A 938 -21.89 -6.38 24.24
N ILE A 939 -21.91 -7.33 23.30
CA ILE A 939 -22.62 -8.61 23.46
C ILE A 939 -21.66 -9.75 23.13
N ARG A 940 -21.50 -10.70 24.06
CA ARG A 940 -20.70 -11.93 23.91
C ARG A 940 -21.53 -13.13 24.38
N ARG A 941 -22.39 -13.67 23.51
CA ARG A 941 -23.22 -14.88 23.75
C ARG A 941 -22.86 -15.97 22.74
N LYS A 942 -23.25 -17.23 23.00
CA LYS A 942 -22.95 -18.41 22.16
C LYS A 942 -23.23 -18.20 20.67
N ASN A 943 -24.35 -17.55 20.34
CA ASN A 943 -24.82 -17.35 18.96
C ASN A 943 -24.86 -15.89 18.51
N THR A 944 -24.53 -14.94 19.39
CA THR A 944 -24.68 -13.51 19.12
C THR A 944 -23.47 -12.76 19.65
N GLN A 945 -22.83 -12.00 18.76
CA GLN A 945 -21.75 -11.09 19.10
C GLN A 945 -22.07 -9.70 18.54
N LEU A 946 -21.85 -8.67 19.37
CA LEU A 946 -21.86 -7.29 18.93
C LEU A 946 -20.58 -6.64 19.47
N SER A 947 -19.77 -6.11 18.57
CA SER A 947 -18.56 -5.38 18.93
C SER A 947 -18.45 -4.07 18.18
N PHE A 948 -17.78 -3.10 18.79
CA PHE A 948 -17.44 -1.82 18.20
C PHE A 948 -15.94 -1.60 18.34
N THR A 949 -15.29 -1.24 17.25
CA THR A 949 -13.91 -0.75 17.28
C THR A 949 -13.91 0.71 16.86
N VAL A 950 -13.39 1.57 17.73
CA VAL A 950 -13.22 2.99 17.48
C VAL A 950 -11.72 3.27 17.42
N THR A 951 -11.27 3.81 16.31
CA THR A 951 -9.88 4.19 16.07
C THR A 951 -9.85 5.67 15.79
N THR A 952 -9.06 6.46 16.49
CA THR A 952 -8.91 7.90 16.18
C THR A 952 -7.54 8.42 16.61
N GLY A 953 -7.09 9.50 15.99
CA GLY A 953 -5.90 10.23 16.44
C GLY A 953 -5.96 11.69 16.06
N LYS A 954 -5.30 12.51 16.87
CA LYS A 954 -5.10 13.95 16.65
C LYS A 954 -3.63 14.21 16.34
N VAL A 955 -3.37 14.97 15.29
CA VAL A 955 -2.02 15.42 14.91
C VAL A 955 -2.01 16.94 14.78
N VAL A 956 -1.12 17.61 15.50
CA VAL A 956 -0.83 19.03 15.34
C VAL A 956 0.59 19.17 14.83
N ASN A 957 0.74 19.89 13.72
CA ASN A 957 2.03 20.18 13.11
C ASN A 957 2.34 21.67 13.21
N ARG A 958 3.61 22.02 13.40
CA ARG A 958 4.09 23.40 13.45
C ARG A 958 5.49 23.53 12.86
N VAL A 959 5.68 24.59 12.08
CA VAL A 959 6.99 25.02 11.56
C VAL A 959 7.66 25.98 12.53
N ALA A 960 8.97 25.85 12.74
CA ALA A 960 9.77 26.75 13.56
C ALA A 960 10.09 28.08 12.83
N ASP A 961 10.80 28.96 13.52
CA ASP A 961 11.21 30.26 12.99
C ASP A 961 12.38 30.10 12.01
N GLY A 962 12.52 31.00 11.03
CA GLY A 962 13.65 31.01 10.08
C GLY A 962 13.54 30.06 8.87
N VAL A 963 12.33 29.60 8.55
CA VAL A 963 12.02 28.78 7.37
C VAL A 963 11.75 29.67 6.16
N PHE A 964 12.12 29.22 4.96
CA PHE A 964 11.83 29.94 3.73
C PHE A 964 10.33 29.95 3.46
N GLN A 965 9.73 31.14 3.50
CA GLN A 965 8.28 31.29 3.51
C GLN A 965 7.62 31.10 2.14
N GLY A 966 8.39 31.16 1.05
CA GLY A 966 7.89 31.15 -0.32
C GLY A 966 7.54 32.56 -0.83
N ASP A 967 6.86 32.62 -1.96
CA ASP A 967 6.32 33.87 -2.51
C ASP A 967 4.91 34.17 -1.96
N PHE A 968 4.36 35.35 -2.25
CA PHE A 968 3.03 35.75 -1.80
C PHE A 968 1.92 34.77 -2.24
N PHE A 969 1.99 34.24 -3.47
CA PHE A 969 0.97 33.34 -4.00
C PHE A 969 1.00 31.95 -3.37
N SER A 970 2.16 31.52 -2.84
CA SER A 970 2.33 30.26 -2.11
C SER A 970 1.47 30.20 -0.85
N TYR A 971 1.14 31.35 -0.24
CA TYR A 971 0.21 31.43 0.89
C TYR A 971 -1.22 31.06 0.48
N LEU A 972 -1.64 31.33 -0.76
CA LEU A 972 -3.00 31.06 -1.24
C LEU A 972 -3.24 29.59 -1.60
N THR A 973 -2.16 28.86 -1.87
CA THR A 973 -2.18 27.44 -2.27
C THR A 973 -1.77 26.50 -1.14
N GLY A 974 -1.24 27.01 -0.03
CA GLY A 974 -0.79 26.20 1.10
C GLY A 974 0.58 25.54 0.89
N SER A 975 1.36 26.02 -0.07
CA SER A 975 2.77 25.66 -0.26
C SER A 975 3.74 26.60 0.47
N GLY A 976 3.25 27.78 0.89
CA GLY A 976 4.00 28.73 1.70
C GLY A 976 4.25 28.22 3.12
N ARG A 977 5.46 28.45 3.65
CA ARG A 977 5.87 27.93 4.97
C ARG A 977 5.79 29.05 6.00
N LEU A 978 4.91 28.88 6.98
CA LEU A 978 4.60 29.94 7.93
C LEU A 978 5.07 29.56 9.33
N THR A 979 5.90 30.42 9.89
CA THR A 979 6.39 30.27 11.26
C THR A 979 5.23 30.18 12.24
N GLY A 980 5.28 29.18 13.13
CA GLY A 980 4.25 28.96 14.15
C GLY A 980 2.98 28.26 13.66
N LYS A 981 2.81 28.07 12.33
CA LYS A 981 1.63 27.44 11.73
C LYS A 981 1.97 26.03 11.19
N PRO A 982 0.95 25.20 10.92
CA PRO A 982 1.11 23.92 10.21
C PRO A 982 1.75 24.07 8.82
N VAL A 983 2.47 23.05 8.34
CA VAL A 983 3.12 23.02 7.02
C VAL A 983 2.13 23.23 5.85
N SER A 984 0.88 22.81 5.99
CA SER A 984 -0.16 22.92 4.96
C SER A 984 -1.13 24.08 5.20
N SER A 985 -0.66 25.11 5.88
CA SER A 985 -1.44 26.30 6.19
C SER A 985 -1.64 27.13 4.94
N PHE A 986 -2.85 27.64 4.74
CA PHE A 986 -3.11 28.54 3.62
C PHE A 986 -3.97 29.73 4.05
N TYR A 987 -3.89 30.78 3.25
CA TYR A 987 -4.60 32.03 3.39
C TYR A 987 -5.60 32.20 2.25
N SER A 988 -6.54 33.11 2.48
CA SER A 988 -7.47 33.57 1.47
C SER A 988 -7.55 35.09 1.46
N TYR A 989 -7.94 35.67 0.33
CA TYR A 989 -8.36 37.07 0.29
C TYR A 989 -9.63 37.27 1.11
N GLN A 990 -9.77 38.44 1.73
CA GLN A 990 -10.97 38.80 2.47
C GLN A 990 -12.04 39.32 1.51
N TYR A 991 -13.06 38.52 1.21
CA TYR A 991 -14.19 38.99 0.42
C TYR A 991 -15.12 39.85 1.28
N THR A 992 -15.48 41.03 0.78
CA THR A 992 -16.32 42.00 1.52
C THR A 992 -17.68 42.26 0.88
N GLY A 993 -17.96 41.62 -0.27
CA GLY A 993 -19.19 41.80 -1.05
C GLY A 993 -18.91 42.08 -2.52
N LEU A 994 -19.97 42.31 -3.29
CA LEU A 994 -19.89 42.87 -4.64
C LEU A 994 -20.07 44.39 -4.57
N ASN A 995 -19.37 45.13 -5.43
CA ASN A 995 -19.60 46.56 -5.59
C ASN A 995 -21.03 46.79 -6.12
N PRO A 996 -21.91 47.55 -5.43
CA PRO A 996 -23.30 47.73 -5.86
C PRO A 996 -23.47 48.42 -7.22
N ALA A 997 -22.48 49.20 -7.68
CA ALA A 997 -22.52 49.88 -8.96
C ALA A 997 -21.98 49.02 -10.11
N THR A 998 -20.97 48.19 -9.84
CA THR A 998 -20.24 47.48 -10.91
C THR A 998 -20.33 45.96 -10.85
N GLY A 999 -20.79 45.38 -9.74
CA GLY A 999 -20.86 43.92 -9.54
C GLY A 999 -19.51 43.22 -9.37
N VAL A 1000 -18.41 43.97 -9.27
CA VAL A 1000 -17.05 43.44 -9.11
C VAL A 1000 -16.79 43.03 -7.66
N PRO A 1001 -16.09 41.90 -7.41
CA PRO A 1001 -15.70 41.50 -6.07
C PRO A 1001 -14.87 42.56 -5.34
N MET A 1002 -15.28 42.93 -4.13
CA MET A 1002 -14.54 43.82 -3.26
C MET A 1002 -13.68 43.04 -2.28
N ILE A 1003 -12.39 43.38 -2.20
CA ILE A 1003 -11.41 42.69 -1.35
C ILE A 1003 -10.88 43.63 -0.27
N GLY A 1004 -11.00 43.20 1.00
CA GLY A 1004 -10.49 43.93 2.15
C GLY A 1004 -8.96 43.80 2.34
N LYS A 1005 -8.39 44.65 3.21
CA LYS A 1005 -6.97 44.68 3.62
C LYS A 1005 -5.92 45.08 2.57
N LEU A 1006 -6.32 45.32 1.32
CA LEU A 1006 -5.40 45.70 0.23
C LEU A 1006 -5.21 47.21 0.08
N ASP A 1007 -5.97 48.04 0.79
CA ASP A 1007 -5.94 49.51 0.78
C ASP A 1007 -4.78 50.13 1.59
N ARG A 1008 -3.83 49.29 2.05
CA ARG A 1008 -2.72 49.74 2.89
C ARG A 1008 -1.73 50.60 2.12
N LYS A 1009 -1.37 51.75 2.70
CA LYS A 1009 -0.35 52.65 2.14
C LYS A 1009 1.07 52.12 2.29
N VAL A 1010 1.35 51.39 3.37
CA VAL A 1010 2.67 50.83 3.69
C VAL A 1010 2.67 49.34 3.37
N PRO A 1011 3.55 48.86 2.47
CA PRO A 1011 3.68 47.45 2.16
C PRO A 1011 4.08 46.62 3.39
N SER A 1012 3.54 45.40 3.51
CA SER A 1012 3.88 44.45 4.57
C SER A 1012 4.38 43.13 3.99
N ASN A 1013 5.33 42.50 4.67
CA ASN A 1013 5.77 41.12 4.37
C ASN A 1013 5.03 40.07 5.20
N ASN A 1014 4.18 40.50 6.14
CA ASN A 1014 3.38 39.60 6.97
C ASN A 1014 2.05 39.29 6.26
N PRO A 1015 1.75 38.03 5.91
CA PRO A 1015 0.50 37.69 5.25
C PRO A 1015 -0.76 37.98 6.09
N ASP A 1016 -0.69 37.99 7.43
CA ASP A 1016 -1.84 38.32 8.28
C ASP A 1016 -2.35 39.76 8.06
N ASP A 1017 -1.47 40.66 7.61
CA ASP A 1017 -1.80 42.05 7.32
C ASP A 1017 -2.62 42.22 6.03
N LEU A 1018 -2.49 41.27 5.09
CA LEU A 1018 -3.03 41.36 3.73
C LEU A 1018 -4.11 40.33 3.44
N LEU A 1019 -4.12 39.22 4.17
CA LEU A 1019 -4.95 38.05 3.92
C LEU A 1019 -5.68 37.60 5.21
N VAL A 1020 -6.57 36.63 5.07
CA VAL A 1020 -7.26 35.95 6.17
C VAL A 1020 -6.77 34.51 6.25
N TYR A 1021 -6.39 34.09 7.46
CA TYR A 1021 -5.93 32.73 7.69
C TYR A 1021 -7.09 31.74 7.53
N SER A 1022 -6.96 30.80 6.59
CA SER A 1022 -8.04 29.89 6.20
C SER A 1022 -7.95 28.50 6.83
N GLY A 1023 -6.94 28.26 7.66
CA GLY A 1023 -6.69 26.96 8.29
C GLY A 1023 -5.64 26.14 7.56
N GLN A 1024 -5.77 24.81 7.63
CA GLN A 1024 -4.82 23.85 7.08
C GLN A 1024 -5.51 22.85 6.14
N LEU A 1025 -4.83 22.43 5.07
CA LEU A 1025 -5.36 21.45 4.11
C LEU A 1025 -5.51 20.04 4.73
N PHE A 1026 -4.57 19.61 5.58
CA PHE A 1026 -4.64 18.30 6.23
C PHE A 1026 -5.61 18.28 7.41
N PRO A 1027 -6.35 17.18 7.66
CA PRO A 1027 -7.18 17.05 8.85
C PRO A 1027 -6.34 17.01 10.13
N VAL A 1028 -6.86 17.62 11.20
CA VAL A 1028 -6.26 17.60 12.54
C VAL A 1028 -6.61 16.30 13.26
N ILE A 1029 -7.84 15.82 13.10
CA ILE A 1029 -8.34 14.58 13.70
C ILE A 1029 -8.85 13.67 12.59
N THR A 1030 -8.39 12.42 12.60
CA THR A 1030 -8.91 11.37 11.74
C THR A 1030 -9.32 10.16 12.58
N GLY A 1031 -10.24 9.35 12.08
CA GLY A 1031 -10.63 8.13 12.76
C GLY A 1031 -11.67 7.30 12.03
N SER A 1032 -12.02 6.16 12.61
CA SER A 1032 -13.15 5.34 12.18
C SER A 1032 -13.91 4.72 13.35
N ILE A 1033 -15.15 4.36 13.05
CA ILE A 1033 -16.04 3.58 13.92
C ILE A 1033 -16.46 2.35 13.12
N GLN A 1034 -16.27 1.17 13.71
CA GLN A 1034 -16.48 -0.12 13.07
C GLN A 1034 -17.39 -1.00 13.93
N PRO A 1035 -18.72 -0.93 13.74
CA PRO A 1035 -19.62 -1.90 14.33
C PRO A 1035 -19.54 -3.24 13.58
N MET A 1036 -19.50 -4.33 14.34
CA MET A 1036 -19.60 -5.70 13.85
C MET A 1036 -20.67 -6.44 14.65
N PHE A 1037 -21.68 -6.93 13.96
CA PHE A 1037 -22.72 -7.79 14.49
C PHE A 1037 -22.60 -9.18 13.88
N ARG A 1038 -22.64 -10.22 14.70
CA ARG A 1038 -22.65 -11.61 14.23
C ARG A 1038 -23.80 -12.36 14.91
N TYR A 1039 -24.59 -13.06 14.11
CA TYR A 1039 -25.64 -13.94 14.57
C TYR A 1039 -25.55 -15.30 13.87
N LYS A 1040 -25.16 -16.33 14.63
CA LYS A 1040 -24.86 -17.68 14.10
C LYS A 1040 -23.87 -17.61 12.92
N SER A 1041 -24.33 -17.96 11.72
CA SER A 1041 -23.59 -17.95 10.45
C SER A 1041 -23.57 -16.59 9.74
N PHE A 1042 -24.40 -15.63 10.16
CA PHE A 1042 -24.48 -14.30 9.56
C PHE A 1042 -23.55 -13.32 10.27
N SER A 1043 -22.91 -12.45 9.50
CA SER A 1043 -22.16 -11.30 10.01
C SER A 1043 -22.53 -10.04 9.24
N LEU A 1044 -22.71 -8.93 9.94
CA LEU A 1044 -22.91 -7.59 9.39
C LEU A 1044 -21.82 -6.69 9.96
N SER A 1045 -21.09 -5.98 9.11
CA SER A 1045 -20.12 -4.97 9.53
C SER A 1045 -20.30 -3.67 8.76
N ALA A 1046 -19.94 -2.56 9.38
CA ALA A 1046 -19.85 -1.27 8.72
C ALA A 1046 -18.54 -0.55 9.09
N LEU A 1047 -18.10 0.38 8.24
CA LEU A 1047 -16.94 1.23 8.46
C LEU A 1047 -17.34 2.68 8.23
N PHE A 1048 -17.33 3.48 9.28
CA PHE A 1048 -17.56 4.93 9.21
C PHE A 1048 -16.23 5.65 9.41
N TYR A 1049 -15.79 6.43 8.44
CA TYR A 1049 -14.60 7.28 8.51
C TYR A 1049 -14.98 8.70 8.92
N VAL A 1050 -14.21 9.30 9.81
CA VAL A 1050 -14.40 10.66 10.32
C VAL A 1050 -13.13 11.46 10.09
N SER A 1051 -13.29 12.68 9.55
CA SER A 1051 -12.20 13.62 9.27
C SER A 1051 -12.60 15.02 9.73
N LEU A 1052 -11.80 15.63 10.61
CA LEU A 1052 -12.12 16.90 11.25
C LEU A 1052 -10.90 17.85 11.23
N GLY A 1053 -11.18 19.16 11.12
CA GLY A 1053 -10.22 20.25 11.27
C GLY A 1053 -9.39 20.58 10.03
N SER A 1054 -9.70 20.00 8.87
CA SER A 1054 -9.16 20.47 7.59
C SER A 1054 -9.96 21.67 7.07
N SER A 1055 -9.41 22.38 6.12
CA SER A 1055 -10.09 23.43 5.35
C SER A 1055 -9.86 23.20 3.87
N LYS A 1056 -10.83 23.61 3.05
CA LYS A 1056 -10.84 23.29 1.62
C LYS A 1056 -11.28 24.48 0.79
N ARG A 1057 -10.57 24.73 -0.32
CA ARG A 1057 -11.00 25.68 -1.36
C ARG A 1057 -12.05 25.03 -2.25
N MET A 1058 -13.15 25.73 -2.52
CA MET A 1058 -14.17 25.29 -3.46
C MET A 1058 -13.65 25.33 -4.90
N ASN A 1059 -14.31 24.60 -5.80
CA ASN A 1059 -13.96 24.61 -7.21
C ASN A 1059 -13.92 26.00 -7.82
N ASP A 1060 -13.01 26.18 -8.76
CA ASP A 1060 -12.92 27.38 -9.57
C ASP A 1060 -14.22 27.58 -10.36
N PRO A 1061 -14.98 28.66 -10.10
CA PRO A 1061 -16.19 28.94 -10.85
C PRO A 1061 -15.88 29.37 -12.29
N PHE A 1062 -14.75 30.05 -12.54
CA PHE A 1062 -14.49 30.72 -13.82
C PHE A 1062 -13.76 29.87 -14.86
N ARG A 1063 -13.39 28.62 -14.50
CA ARG A 1063 -12.81 27.59 -15.38
C ARG A 1063 -11.86 28.20 -16.42
N SER A 1064 -10.67 28.61 -15.96
CA SER A 1064 -9.78 29.53 -16.69
C SER A 1064 -9.61 29.20 -18.18
N SER A 1065 -10.08 30.10 -19.05
CA SER A 1065 -9.27 30.41 -20.22
C SER A 1065 -8.02 31.11 -19.68
N LYS A 1066 -6.82 30.68 -20.07
CA LYS A 1066 -5.55 31.23 -19.54
C LYS A 1066 -5.32 32.71 -19.88
N LEU A 1067 -6.31 33.39 -20.46
CA LEU A 1067 -6.12 34.58 -21.28
C LEU A 1067 -7.01 35.76 -20.88
N LEU A 1068 -8.03 35.59 -20.01
CA LEU A 1068 -8.88 36.70 -19.57
C LEU A 1068 -9.18 36.72 -18.06
N SER A 1069 -9.12 37.93 -17.51
CA SER A 1069 -9.46 38.33 -16.14
C SER A 1069 -10.90 38.83 -16.05
N ASN A 1070 -11.87 38.20 -16.73
CA ASN A 1070 -13.25 38.72 -16.82
C ASN A 1070 -14.37 37.71 -16.48
N GLY A 1071 -13.99 36.48 -16.14
CA GLY A 1071 -14.92 35.41 -15.77
C GLY A 1071 -15.77 34.82 -16.91
N VAL A 1072 -15.62 35.31 -18.15
CA VAL A 1072 -16.41 34.88 -19.32
C VAL A 1072 -15.89 33.53 -19.85
N PRO A 1073 -16.73 32.47 -19.88
CA PRO A 1073 -16.31 31.18 -20.41
C PRO A 1073 -16.27 31.18 -21.95
N ALA A 1074 -15.39 30.37 -22.53
CA ALA A 1074 -15.39 30.15 -23.98
C ALA A 1074 -16.71 29.50 -24.46
N PRO A 1075 -17.15 29.73 -25.72
CA PRO A 1075 -18.38 29.15 -26.26
C PRO A 1075 -18.46 27.62 -26.13
N ASN A 1076 -17.32 26.95 -26.29
CA ASN A 1076 -17.19 25.51 -26.19
C ASN A 1076 -17.13 24.97 -24.73
N THR A 1077 -17.09 25.84 -23.73
CA THR A 1077 -16.94 25.49 -22.32
C THR A 1077 -18.31 25.40 -21.63
N ASN A 1078 -18.55 24.30 -20.92
CA ASN A 1078 -19.65 24.18 -19.96
C ASN A 1078 -19.29 24.89 -18.67
N VAL A 1079 -20.28 25.37 -17.93
CA VAL A 1079 -20.10 26.11 -16.68
C VAL A 1079 -21.10 25.68 -15.61
N PRO A 1080 -20.85 26.01 -14.33
CA PRO A 1080 -21.82 25.79 -13.27
C PRO A 1080 -23.12 26.56 -13.49
N THR A 1081 -24.23 26.03 -12.98
CA THR A 1081 -25.53 26.72 -13.03
C THR A 1081 -25.55 28.03 -12.23
N ASP A 1082 -24.60 28.22 -11.31
CA ASP A 1082 -24.43 29.45 -10.51
C ASP A 1082 -24.28 30.72 -11.39
N TYR A 1083 -23.78 30.59 -12.63
CA TYR A 1083 -23.69 31.69 -13.60
C TYR A 1083 -25.03 32.32 -14.00
N LEU A 1084 -26.14 31.56 -13.90
CA LEU A 1084 -27.49 32.08 -14.17
C LEU A 1084 -27.96 33.03 -13.08
N ASN A 1085 -27.37 32.95 -11.88
CA ASN A 1085 -27.70 33.78 -10.72
C ASN A 1085 -26.62 34.83 -10.47
N ARG A 1086 -25.81 35.20 -11.47
CA ARG A 1086 -24.79 36.25 -11.33
C ARG A 1086 -25.41 37.64 -11.13
N TRP A 1087 -24.62 38.57 -10.61
CA TRP A 1087 -24.95 39.99 -10.61
C TRP A 1087 -25.07 40.51 -12.05
N ARG A 1088 -26.17 41.19 -12.37
CA ARG A 1088 -26.41 41.82 -13.68
C ARG A 1088 -26.71 43.31 -13.56
N LYS A 1089 -27.34 43.73 -12.47
CA LYS A 1089 -27.74 45.12 -12.23
C LYS A 1089 -27.60 45.51 -10.75
N PRO A 1090 -27.51 46.82 -10.44
CA PRO A 1090 -27.53 47.30 -9.06
C PRO A 1090 -28.73 46.78 -8.27
N GLY A 1091 -28.49 46.33 -7.03
CA GLY A 1091 -29.47 45.67 -6.17
C GLY A 1091 -29.34 44.15 -6.15
N ASP A 1092 -28.70 43.55 -7.17
CA ASP A 1092 -28.53 42.10 -7.24
C ASP A 1092 -27.59 41.56 -6.16
N GLU A 1093 -26.67 42.38 -5.65
CA GLU A 1093 -25.74 42.04 -4.58
C GLU A 1093 -26.42 41.63 -3.27
N GLN A 1094 -27.71 41.91 -3.11
CA GLN A 1094 -28.49 41.50 -1.93
C GLN A 1094 -28.89 40.02 -1.96
N TYR A 1095 -28.86 39.37 -3.13
CA TYR A 1095 -29.29 37.98 -3.29
C TYR A 1095 -28.22 37.07 -3.94
N THR A 1096 -27.16 37.64 -4.50
CA THR A 1096 -26.05 36.86 -5.09
C THR A 1096 -24.68 37.41 -4.75
N ASP A 1097 -23.76 36.50 -4.46
CA ASP A 1097 -22.33 36.78 -4.34
C ASP A 1097 -21.55 36.46 -5.63
N PHE A 1098 -22.23 35.95 -6.67
CA PHE A 1098 -21.58 35.60 -7.93
C PHE A 1098 -21.38 36.86 -8.78
N PRO A 1099 -20.13 37.23 -9.11
CA PRO A 1099 -19.85 38.54 -9.70
C PRO A 1099 -20.35 38.68 -11.14
N VAL A 1100 -20.43 39.93 -11.58
CA VAL A 1100 -20.70 40.29 -12.97
C VAL A 1100 -19.72 39.62 -13.93
N LEU A 1101 -20.09 39.48 -15.20
CA LEU A 1101 -19.14 39.14 -16.26
C LEU A 1101 -18.84 40.40 -17.06
N ARG A 1102 -17.65 40.97 -16.89
CA ARG A 1102 -17.25 42.16 -17.65
C ARG A 1102 -15.75 42.17 -17.84
N ASP A 1103 -15.31 42.78 -18.93
CA ASP A 1103 -13.88 42.96 -19.17
C ASP A 1103 -13.27 43.90 -18.12
N LEU A 1104 -12.08 43.55 -17.64
CA LEU A 1104 -11.39 44.34 -16.62
C LEU A 1104 -10.20 45.07 -17.23
N GLY A 1105 -10.15 46.37 -16.97
CA GLY A 1105 -9.01 47.19 -17.33
C GLY A 1105 -7.84 47.03 -16.35
N THR A 1106 -6.69 47.61 -16.72
CA THR A 1106 -5.55 47.74 -15.80
C THR A 1106 -5.89 48.52 -14.53
N GLU A 1107 -6.85 49.44 -14.60
CA GLU A 1107 -7.37 50.21 -13.47
C GLU A 1107 -8.19 49.38 -12.47
N ASP A 1108 -8.77 48.25 -12.92
CA ASP A 1108 -9.54 47.35 -12.06
C ASP A 1108 -8.64 46.38 -11.26
N GLN A 1109 -7.35 46.31 -11.59
CA GLN A 1109 -6.42 45.44 -10.87
C GLN A 1109 -6.23 45.92 -9.43
N LEU A 1110 -6.35 44.97 -8.51
CA LEU A 1110 -6.13 45.23 -7.09
C LEU A 1110 -4.63 45.23 -6.81
N ARG A 1111 -4.10 46.38 -6.39
CA ARG A 1111 -2.72 46.48 -5.91
C ARG A 1111 -2.57 45.68 -4.62
N ILE A 1112 -1.58 44.81 -4.56
CA ILE A 1112 -1.20 44.07 -3.36
C ILE A 1112 0.00 44.80 -2.74
N PRO A 1113 -0.16 45.45 -1.57
CA PRO A 1113 0.92 46.13 -0.88
C PRO A 1113 1.80 45.09 -0.13
N TYR A 1114 2.42 44.17 -0.88
CA TYR A 1114 3.34 43.17 -0.34
C TYR A 1114 4.79 43.64 -0.44
N ALA A 1115 5.52 43.57 0.68
CA ALA A 1115 6.93 43.89 0.74
C ALA A 1115 7.76 42.62 0.52
N TYR A 1116 8.50 42.54 -0.59
CA TYR A 1116 9.45 41.44 -0.80
C TYR A 1116 10.66 41.58 0.13
N PRO A 1117 11.19 40.47 0.68
CA PRO A 1117 12.47 40.49 1.38
C PRO A 1117 13.58 41.03 0.45
N ALA A 1118 14.38 41.98 0.95
CA ALA A 1118 15.41 42.71 0.18
C ALA A 1118 16.49 41.84 -0.49
N THR A 1119 16.57 40.55 -0.16
CA THR A 1119 17.54 39.58 -0.70
C THR A 1119 17.28 39.15 -2.15
N ALA A 1120 16.17 39.57 -2.78
CA ALA A 1120 15.84 39.12 -4.13
C ALA A 1120 16.49 39.94 -5.27
N GLY A 1121 17.19 41.05 -5.00
CA GLY A 1121 17.76 41.92 -6.05
C GLY A 1121 16.72 42.54 -7.01
N ILE A 1122 15.43 42.31 -6.76
CA ILE A 1122 14.30 42.77 -7.57
C ILE A 1122 13.68 43.95 -6.83
N ASN A 1123 13.86 45.15 -7.37
CA ASN A 1123 13.18 46.37 -6.90
C ASN A 1123 11.66 46.17 -6.89
N ASN A 1124 10.99 46.62 -5.81
CA ASN A 1124 9.54 46.74 -5.61
C ASN A 1124 8.68 46.36 -6.83
N GLN A 1125 8.40 45.06 -7.01
CA GLN A 1125 7.35 44.67 -7.95
C GLN A 1125 6.03 45.16 -7.38
N ASN A 1126 5.33 46.02 -8.13
CA ASN A 1126 3.92 46.31 -7.86
C ASN A 1126 3.14 45.03 -8.15
N LEU A 1127 2.98 44.19 -7.13
CA LEU A 1127 2.20 42.99 -7.23
C LEU A 1127 0.73 43.39 -7.37
N SER A 1128 0.05 42.86 -8.38
CA SER A 1128 -1.37 43.10 -8.58
C SER A 1128 -2.11 41.78 -8.78
N VAL A 1129 -3.40 41.79 -8.49
CA VAL A 1129 -4.28 40.65 -8.73
C VAL A 1129 -5.58 41.13 -9.34
N ASP A 1130 -6.07 40.36 -10.30
CA ASP A 1130 -7.41 40.51 -10.84
C ASP A 1130 -8.47 40.23 -9.75
N PRO A 1131 -9.51 41.08 -9.60
CA PRO A 1131 -10.65 40.83 -8.71
C PRO A 1131 -11.29 39.43 -8.83
N TYR A 1132 -11.38 38.83 -10.02
CA TYR A 1132 -11.94 37.47 -10.17
C TYR A 1132 -11.00 36.40 -9.63
N ALA A 1133 -9.69 36.55 -9.86
CA ALA A 1133 -8.67 35.73 -9.22
C ALA A 1133 -8.71 35.89 -7.69
N ALA A 1134 -8.82 37.11 -7.17
CA ALA A 1134 -8.94 37.35 -5.74
C ALA A 1134 -10.22 36.70 -5.16
N TYR A 1135 -11.35 36.81 -5.86
CA TYR A 1135 -12.60 36.12 -5.52
C TYR A 1135 -12.43 34.60 -5.51
N LYS A 1136 -11.77 34.01 -6.52
CA LYS A 1136 -11.46 32.58 -6.56
C LYS A 1136 -10.65 32.12 -5.34
N PHE A 1137 -9.69 32.93 -4.91
CA PHE A 1137 -8.84 32.65 -3.75
C PHE A 1137 -9.37 33.27 -2.44
N SER A 1138 -10.67 33.62 -2.37
CA SER A 1138 -11.27 34.29 -1.20
C SER A 1138 -11.75 33.33 -0.10
N ASP A 1139 -11.98 33.89 1.08
CA ASP A 1139 -12.58 33.22 2.24
C ASP A 1139 -14.04 32.80 1.99
N LEU A 1140 -14.81 33.57 1.20
CA LEU A 1140 -16.14 33.15 0.71
C LEU A 1140 -16.07 31.81 -0.05
N ARG A 1141 -15.06 31.65 -0.91
CA ARG A 1141 -14.82 30.41 -1.67
C ARG A 1141 -14.07 29.34 -0.87
N THR A 1142 -13.93 29.53 0.44
CA THR A 1142 -13.21 28.61 1.32
C THR A 1142 -14.15 28.01 2.38
N VAL A 1143 -14.16 26.69 2.46
CA VAL A 1143 -14.84 25.96 3.53
C VAL A 1143 -13.86 25.77 4.68
N THR A 1144 -13.89 26.72 5.62
CA THR A 1144 -13.23 26.59 6.93
C THR A 1144 -13.93 25.49 7.73
N ASN A 1145 -13.19 24.53 8.30
CA ASN A 1145 -13.73 23.33 8.94
C ASN A 1145 -14.51 22.43 7.96
N ASN A 1146 -13.78 21.88 6.98
CA ASN A 1146 -14.21 20.82 6.07
C ASN A 1146 -14.36 19.47 6.82
N ASN A 1147 -15.22 19.45 7.82
CA ASN A 1147 -15.53 18.27 8.62
C ASN A 1147 -16.50 17.37 7.87
N TYR A 1148 -16.23 16.06 7.83
CA TYR A 1148 -17.11 15.11 7.20
C TYR A 1148 -17.07 13.71 7.84
N LEU A 1149 -18.16 12.98 7.65
CA LEU A 1149 -18.29 11.56 7.95
C LEU A 1149 -18.62 10.82 6.67
N ARG A 1150 -17.88 9.75 6.36
CA ARG A 1150 -18.14 8.89 5.21
C ARG A 1150 -18.43 7.46 5.67
N CYS A 1151 -19.47 6.84 5.13
CA CYS A 1151 -19.68 5.41 5.26
C CYS A 1151 -18.88 4.69 4.16
N ASN A 1152 -17.67 4.25 4.51
CA ASN A 1152 -16.74 3.63 3.57
C ASN A 1152 -17.20 2.25 3.11
N ALA A 1153 -17.81 1.45 4.00
CA ALA A 1153 -18.32 0.13 3.64
C ALA A 1153 -19.45 -0.35 4.56
N ILE A 1154 -20.38 -1.12 4.00
CA ILE A 1154 -21.32 -1.99 4.72
C ILE A 1154 -21.23 -3.39 4.10
N ARG A 1155 -21.07 -4.44 4.91
CA ARG A 1155 -20.87 -5.81 4.43
C ARG A 1155 -21.73 -6.80 5.19
N LEU A 1156 -22.39 -7.69 4.44
CA LEU A 1156 -23.15 -8.82 4.93
C LEU A 1156 -22.44 -10.12 4.49
N GLY A 1157 -22.07 -10.94 5.46
CA GLY A 1157 -21.44 -12.24 5.26
C GLY A 1157 -22.34 -13.38 5.73
N TYR A 1158 -22.24 -14.52 5.05
CA TYR A 1158 -22.87 -15.78 5.41
C TYR A 1158 -21.88 -16.93 5.26
N GLY A 1159 -21.50 -17.54 6.39
CA GLY A 1159 -20.70 -18.76 6.43
C GLY A 1159 -21.60 -20.00 6.41
N ILE A 1160 -21.45 -20.85 5.39
CA ILE A 1160 -22.26 -22.06 5.28
C ILE A 1160 -21.88 -23.02 6.43
N PRO A 1161 -22.84 -23.48 7.25
CA PRO A 1161 -22.55 -24.40 8.35
C PRO A 1161 -21.86 -25.68 7.87
N ALA A 1162 -20.83 -26.10 8.61
CA ALA A 1162 -20.04 -27.30 8.29
C ALA A 1162 -20.90 -28.57 8.11
N SER A 1163 -22.01 -28.69 8.84
CA SER A 1163 -22.95 -29.81 8.71
C SER A 1163 -23.56 -29.94 7.30
N ARG A 1164 -23.69 -28.83 6.57
CA ARG A 1164 -24.17 -28.84 5.17
C ARG A 1164 -23.06 -29.13 4.17
N LEU A 1165 -21.78 -28.97 4.56
CA LEU A 1165 -20.62 -29.17 3.69
C LEU A 1165 -19.98 -30.56 3.84
N ALA A 1166 -20.31 -31.31 4.89
CA ALA A 1166 -19.67 -32.58 5.26
C ALA A 1166 -19.59 -33.62 4.12
N LYS A 1167 -20.48 -33.57 3.11
CA LYS A 1167 -20.51 -34.48 1.95
C LYS A 1167 -19.84 -33.95 0.67
N THR A 1168 -19.30 -32.73 0.69
CA THR A 1168 -18.92 -31.98 -0.53
C THR A 1168 -17.41 -31.87 -0.79
N GLY A 1169 -16.57 -32.44 0.08
CA GLY A 1169 -15.11 -32.25 0.04
C GLY A 1169 -14.63 -30.84 0.40
N VAL A 1170 -15.57 -29.90 0.59
CA VAL A 1170 -15.30 -28.52 1.01
C VAL A 1170 -15.30 -28.45 2.55
N LYS A 1171 -14.22 -27.92 3.14
CA LYS A 1171 -14.12 -27.73 4.60
C LYS A 1171 -14.82 -26.46 5.07
N ASN A 1172 -14.74 -25.37 4.30
CA ASN A 1172 -15.37 -24.09 4.62
C ASN A 1172 -15.80 -23.38 3.35
N LEU A 1173 -16.98 -22.77 3.37
CA LEU A 1173 -17.51 -21.95 2.29
C LEU A 1173 -18.24 -20.75 2.88
N SER A 1174 -17.87 -19.56 2.42
CA SER A 1174 -18.49 -18.31 2.82
C SER A 1174 -18.79 -17.43 1.62
N LEU A 1175 -19.93 -16.75 1.69
CA LEU A 1175 -20.38 -15.75 0.73
C LEU A 1175 -20.48 -14.41 1.45
N ALA A 1176 -20.05 -13.33 0.82
CA ALA A 1176 -20.26 -11.99 1.35
C ALA A 1176 -20.69 -11.04 0.25
N ALA A 1177 -21.64 -10.16 0.56
CA ALA A 1177 -22.05 -9.05 -0.28
C ALA A 1177 -21.79 -7.74 0.46
N GLY A 1178 -21.47 -6.68 -0.27
CA GLY A 1178 -21.16 -5.40 0.35
C GLY A 1178 -21.34 -4.22 -0.57
N VAL A 1179 -21.37 -3.04 0.03
CA VAL A 1179 -21.40 -1.75 -0.66
C VAL A 1179 -20.31 -0.88 -0.08
N ASN A 1180 -19.40 -0.41 -0.92
CA ASN A 1180 -18.37 0.57 -0.58
C ASN A 1180 -18.84 1.99 -0.98
N ASN A 1181 -18.33 3.02 -0.28
CA ASN A 1181 -18.67 4.43 -0.47
C ASN A 1181 -20.19 4.69 -0.48
N VAL A 1182 -20.87 4.26 0.59
CA VAL A 1182 -22.34 4.23 0.64
C VAL A 1182 -22.92 5.65 0.62
N PHE A 1183 -22.45 6.51 1.51
CA PHE A 1183 -22.84 7.93 1.59
C PHE A 1183 -21.75 8.76 2.29
N THR A 1184 -21.79 10.08 2.08
CA THR A 1184 -20.93 11.06 2.77
C THR A 1184 -21.80 12.18 3.33
N ILE A 1185 -21.59 12.54 4.59
CA ILE A 1185 -22.17 13.70 5.26
C ILE A 1185 -21.05 14.73 5.40
N ALA A 1186 -21.18 15.87 4.72
CA ALA A 1186 -20.15 16.91 4.67
C ALA A 1186 -20.75 18.30 4.86
N ASN A 1187 -19.89 19.31 4.96
CA ASN A 1187 -20.29 20.70 5.11
C ASN A 1187 -21.16 21.17 3.94
N ARG A 1188 -22.33 21.77 4.22
CA ARG A 1188 -23.28 22.26 3.21
C ARG A 1188 -22.66 23.28 2.25
N LYS A 1189 -21.66 24.06 2.70
CA LYS A 1189 -20.93 25.02 1.85
C LYS A 1189 -20.24 24.37 0.65
N LEU A 1190 -19.96 23.07 0.69
CA LEU A 1190 -19.38 22.34 -0.45
C LEU A 1190 -20.36 22.16 -1.61
N GLN A 1191 -21.67 22.32 -1.39
CA GLN A 1191 -22.70 22.25 -2.43
C GLN A 1191 -22.63 20.98 -3.30
N GLY A 1192 -22.36 19.82 -2.67
CA GLY A 1192 -22.27 18.52 -3.35
C GLY A 1192 -20.87 18.14 -3.85
N GLN A 1193 -19.87 19.01 -3.67
CA GLN A 1193 -18.47 18.65 -3.92
C GLN A 1193 -17.99 17.61 -2.91
N ASP A 1194 -17.20 16.63 -3.37
CA ASP A 1194 -16.58 15.66 -2.47
C ASP A 1194 -15.65 16.37 -1.49
N PRO A 1195 -15.68 16.08 -0.18
CA PRO A 1195 -14.84 16.78 0.80
C PRO A 1195 -13.36 16.37 0.76
N GLU A 1196 -13.00 15.23 0.17
CA GLU A 1196 -11.65 14.66 0.19
C GLU A 1196 -10.87 14.89 -1.12
N ILE A 1197 -11.57 14.85 -2.26
CA ILE A 1197 -10.94 14.99 -3.59
C ILE A 1197 -11.01 16.44 -4.07
N ASP A 1198 -9.91 16.99 -4.57
CA ASP A 1198 -9.89 18.32 -5.20
C ASP A 1198 -10.95 18.38 -6.32
N GLY A 1199 -11.87 19.34 -6.27
CA GLY A 1199 -13.17 19.12 -6.89
C GLY A 1199 -13.25 19.33 -8.41
N VAL A 1200 -14.45 19.65 -8.89
CA VAL A 1200 -14.86 19.69 -10.31
C VAL A 1200 -13.95 20.64 -11.12
N GLY A 1201 -13.19 20.06 -12.04
CA GLY A 1201 -12.21 20.75 -12.90
C GLY A 1201 -10.81 20.17 -12.78
N THR A 1202 -10.56 19.34 -11.75
CA THR A 1202 -9.34 18.56 -11.63
C THR A 1202 -9.39 17.28 -12.47
N SER A 1203 -8.24 16.62 -12.58
CA SER A 1203 -8.10 15.30 -13.21
C SER A 1203 -8.57 14.14 -12.30
N ALA A 1204 -8.94 14.43 -11.05
CA ALA A 1204 -9.19 13.41 -10.05
C ALA A 1204 -10.63 12.86 -10.15
N LEU A 1205 -10.75 11.54 -10.36
CA LEU A 1205 -12.05 10.88 -10.42
C LEU A 1205 -12.71 10.88 -9.03
N PRO A 1206 -14.02 11.16 -8.92
CA PRO A 1206 -14.73 11.06 -7.64
C PRO A 1206 -14.78 9.61 -7.15
N LEU A 1207 -14.76 9.41 -5.83
CA LEU A 1207 -15.03 8.11 -5.22
C LEU A 1207 -16.52 7.81 -5.35
N SER A 1208 -16.89 6.87 -6.22
CA SER A 1208 -18.29 6.46 -6.39
C SER A 1208 -18.62 5.15 -5.67
N ARG A 1209 -19.92 4.91 -5.52
CA ARG A 1209 -20.47 3.74 -4.84
C ARG A 1209 -20.15 2.47 -5.62
N GLN A 1210 -19.65 1.45 -4.93
CA GLN A 1210 -19.25 0.17 -5.51
C GLN A 1210 -19.95 -0.97 -4.79
N TYR A 1211 -20.48 -1.92 -5.54
CA TYR A 1211 -21.13 -3.13 -5.04
C TYR A 1211 -20.17 -4.31 -5.17
N THR A 1212 -20.10 -5.16 -4.15
CA THR A 1212 -19.11 -6.23 -4.10
C THR A 1212 -19.76 -7.56 -3.75
N LEU A 1213 -19.28 -8.64 -4.37
CA LEU A 1213 -19.61 -10.01 -4.05
C LEU A 1213 -18.31 -10.80 -3.87
N SER A 1214 -18.19 -11.54 -2.77
CA SER A 1214 -17.02 -12.33 -2.41
C SER A 1214 -17.40 -13.76 -2.12
N VAL A 1215 -16.56 -14.69 -2.57
CA VAL A 1215 -16.66 -16.13 -2.31
C VAL A 1215 -15.31 -16.59 -1.76
N ASN A 1216 -15.32 -17.22 -0.59
CA ASN A 1216 -14.12 -17.85 -0.04
C ASN A 1216 -14.41 -19.32 0.27
N ALA A 1217 -13.60 -20.21 -0.29
CA ALA A 1217 -13.70 -21.65 -0.15
C ALA A 1217 -12.36 -22.25 0.30
N SER A 1218 -12.41 -23.29 1.15
CA SER A 1218 -11.23 -24.08 1.52
C SER A 1218 -11.52 -25.57 1.47
N PHE A 1219 -10.53 -26.36 1.04
CA PHE A 1219 -10.61 -27.81 0.82
C PHE A 1219 -9.60 -28.56 1.69
#